data_AF-N6YTI5-F1
#
_entry.id   AF-N6YTI5-F1
#
_cell.length_a   1.000
_cell.length_b   1.000
_cell.length_c   1.000
_cell.angle_alpha   90.00
_cell.angle_beta   90.00
_cell.angle_gamma   90.00
#
_symmetry.space_group_name_H-M   'P 1'
#
loop_
_entity.id
_entity.type
_entity.pdbx_description
1 polymer ?
#
loop_
_entity_poly.entity_id
_entity_poly.type
_entity_poly.pdbx_seq_one_letter_code
_entity_poly.pdbx_strand_id
1 'polypeptide(L)'
;MATYTNLFRPLDLGFTTLPNRFLMGSMHVGLEETEGGFERMAAFYGERVRGGVALIVTGGIAPNAEGRPWSGGATLTTSEEATRHRVVTDAVHREGGKIAMQILHFGRYAYHPELVAPSPIQAPISPFVPRELSAADVERTIEDFVRCAELAREAGYDGVEIMGSEGYLINEFIVAHTNKRSDEWGGPYENRIRFATEIVRRTRARLGRDFIIIYRLSMLDLIEDGSNFEEVVQLAQAIEAAGATLINSGIGWHEARIPTIATCVPRAGFAWVTQKLKDHVRIPLIATNRINTPEIAEGILAEGKADMVSMARPFLADPDFVNKAAAGRGADINTCIACNQACLDHTFNGKVTSCLVNPRACHETELVIEPTSSSRSIAVVGAGPAGLAFATTAAERGHKVTLFEAGARIGGQFNIAMQIPGKEEFSETLRYFGRRIEQTGVVLKLNTRVSAAELAGKFDEVVLATGIVPRQPDIEGVDHPKVLGYLDVLRDKKPVGRRVAILGAGGIGFDVAEYLSHAGVSPSLEASKFFAEWGIDARYARRGGLMTPQLEAAPREIVLLQRKTSKVGEGLGKTTGWIHRTALKNRGVKMIPGVTYHRIDDAGLHVTIGGKDEIFPVDNVILCTGQEPQRELQATLLEAGMRVHLIGGADVAAELDAKRAIKQGMELAATIENSSALTPAASTPGQLGAAATRSIPLPQLDTLRIAIEGKVAVLTLNRPDKANAMNLQMWHDIRTAMQWVDRTTAVRVAMVHGAGDNFCAGIDLQMMMSILPSVKDACEARTRENLRNLIIDLQDTLSSLERCRKPILAAIHGACVGGGVDLVACADMRYCSADAKFSVKEIDLGMVADVGSLQRLPRLIGDGMVRELAYTGRKVDGAEAARIGLVNRVFDNPSALLEGVLQIAHAIASKSPLAIRGTKDMLNYARDHSVADGLDRVATWNAAMLMSEDLQAAIRAGMTRQAPTFRD
;
A
#
# COMPACT_ATOMS: atom_id res chain seq x y z
N MET A 1 -28.86 -21.93 -23.84
CA MET A 1 -29.42 -21.78 -22.48
C MET A 1 -28.50 -20.83 -21.72
N ALA A 2 -29.04 -19.93 -20.89
CA ALA A 2 -28.21 -19.04 -20.07
C ALA A 2 -27.45 -19.86 -19.01
N THR A 3 -26.13 -19.77 -18.98
CA THR A 3 -25.25 -20.63 -18.16
C THR A 3 -25.48 -20.49 -16.65
N TYR A 4 -25.95 -19.33 -16.18
CA TYR A 4 -26.11 -19.02 -14.75
C TYR A 4 -27.52 -18.46 -14.44
N THR A 5 -28.55 -19.29 -14.60
CA THR A 5 -29.95 -18.82 -14.59
C THR A 5 -30.39 -18.29 -13.22
N ASN A 6 -29.94 -18.88 -12.12
CA ASN A 6 -30.36 -18.47 -10.78
C ASN A 6 -29.76 -17.11 -10.37
N LEU A 7 -28.51 -16.86 -10.75
CA LEU A 7 -27.82 -15.60 -10.46
C LEU A 7 -28.50 -14.38 -11.09
N PHE A 8 -29.09 -14.52 -12.28
CA PHE A 8 -29.75 -13.42 -13.00
C PHE A 8 -31.26 -13.37 -12.81
N ARG A 9 -31.82 -14.20 -11.92
CA ARG A 9 -33.22 -14.06 -11.52
C ARG A 9 -33.38 -12.82 -10.65
N PRO A 10 -34.30 -11.88 -10.96
CA PRO A 10 -34.56 -10.74 -10.09
C PRO A 10 -34.97 -11.17 -8.67
N LEU A 11 -34.73 -10.31 -7.69
CA LEU A 11 -35.22 -10.47 -6.32
C LEU A 11 -36.12 -9.30 -5.95
N ASP A 12 -37.40 -9.61 -5.71
CA ASP A 12 -38.37 -8.64 -5.22
C ASP A 12 -38.24 -8.48 -3.70
N LEU A 13 -38.06 -7.25 -3.23
CA LEU A 13 -38.03 -6.87 -1.81
C LEU A 13 -39.36 -6.25 -1.36
N GLY A 14 -40.40 -6.33 -2.20
CA GLY A 14 -41.76 -5.83 -1.96
C GLY A 14 -41.94 -4.36 -2.35
N PHE A 15 -41.00 -3.49 -2.02
CA PHE A 15 -41.03 -2.06 -2.36
C PHE A 15 -40.00 -1.67 -3.44
N THR A 16 -39.07 -2.57 -3.77
CA THR A 16 -38.08 -2.39 -4.81
C THR A 16 -37.58 -3.76 -5.30
N THR A 17 -36.97 -3.82 -6.47
CA THR A 17 -36.48 -5.07 -7.07
C THR A 17 -34.99 -4.95 -7.37
N LEU A 18 -34.23 -5.97 -6.99
CA LEU A 18 -32.83 -6.14 -7.39
C LEU A 18 -32.79 -6.92 -8.71
N PRO A 19 -32.04 -6.45 -9.73
CA PRO A 19 -32.08 -7.06 -11.07
C PRO A 19 -31.42 -8.44 -11.13
N ASN A 20 -30.55 -8.77 -10.15
CA ASN A 20 -29.86 -10.05 -10.05
C ASN A 20 -29.48 -10.33 -8.58
N ARG A 21 -28.84 -11.47 -8.33
CA ARG A 21 -28.56 -12.00 -6.98
C ARG A 21 -27.15 -11.66 -6.45
N PHE A 22 -26.47 -10.70 -7.06
CA PHE A 22 -25.14 -10.26 -6.63
C PHE A 22 -25.20 -9.06 -5.69
N LEU A 23 -24.61 -9.21 -4.51
CA LEU A 23 -24.29 -8.12 -3.61
C LEU A 23 -22.77 -7.90 -3.59
N MET A 24 -22.34 -6.66 -3.81
CA MET A 24 -20.95 -6.26 -3.52
C MET A 24 -20.82 -6.04 -2.01
N GLY A 25 -20.11 -6.94 -1.36
CA GLY A 25 -19.94 -6.93 0.09
C GLY A 25 -19.15 -5.74 0.58
N SER A 26 -19.49 -5.25 1.78
CA SER A 26 -18.80 -4.14 2.44
C SER A 26 -17.28 -4.35 2.45
N MET A 27 -16.57 -3.29 2.06
CA MET A 27 -15.11 -3.20 2.09
C MET A 27 -14.72 -1.78 2.49
N HIS A 28 -14.04 -1.66 3.63
CA HIS A 28 -13.40 -0.40 4.00
C HIS A 28 -12.12 -0.23 3.15
N VAL A 29 -12.18 0.68 2.17
CA VAL A 29 -11.15 0.80 1.13
C VAL A 29 -10.09 1.86 1.42
N GLY A 30 -10.28 2.66 2.48
CA GLY A 30 -9.42 3.77 2.89
C GLY A 30 -9.64 5.05 2.07
N LEU A 31 -10.57 5.03 1.11
CA LEU A 31 -10.99 6.24 0.39
C LEU A 31 -11.96 7.07 1.23
N GLU A 32 -12.61 6.45 2.21
CA GLU A 32 -13.51 7.10 3.15
C GLU A 32 -12.81 8.22 3.94
N GLU A 33 -11.51 8.10 4.17
CA GLU A 33 -10.67 9.07 4.89
C GLU A 33 -9.65 9.81 4.00
N THR A 34 -9.59 9.54 2.70
CA THR A 34 -8.61 10.16 1.79
C THR A 34 -9.15 11.50 1.25
N GLU A 35 -8.30 12.52 1.12
CA GLU A 35 -8.65 13.78 0.46
C GLU A 35 -9.11 13.52 -0.99
N GLY A 36 -10.27 14.04 -1.39
CA GLY A 36 -10.89 13.74 -2.69
C GLY A 36 -11.33 12.27 -2.84
N GLY A 37 -11.47 11.55 -1.73
CA GLY A 37 -11.81 10.13 -1.72
C GLY A 37 -13.23 9.83 -2.19
N PHE A 38 -14.19 10.74 -1.99
CA PHE A 38 -15.57 10.54 -2.44
C PHE A 38 -15.70 10.53 -3.96
N GLU A 39 -14.98 11.37 -4.70
CA GLU A 39 -14.95 11.37 -6.17
C GLU A 39 -14.35 10.06 -6.70
N ARG A 40 -13.30 9.56 -6.04
CA ARG A 40 -12.69 8.26 -6.36
C ARG A 40 -13.64 7.11 -6.06
N MET A 41 -14.36 7.16 -4.93
CA MET A 41 -15.39 6.17 -4.60
C MET A 41 -16.54 6.20 -5.60
N ALA A 42 -16.94 7.38 -6.07
CA ALA A 42 -17.97 7.54 -7.10
C ALA A 42 -17.58 6.81 -8.40
N ALA A 43 -16.33 6.97 -8.85
CA ALA A 43 -15.81 6.24 -10.01
C ALA A 43 -15.72 4.73 -9.75
N PHE A 44 -15.19 4.34 -8.58
CA PHE A 44 -15.03 2.95 -8.16
C PHE A 44 -16.36 2.20 -8.15
N TYR A 45 -17.36 2.69 -7.40
CA TYR A 45 -18.67 2.06 -7.29
C TYR A 45 -19.48 2.17 -8.58
N GLY A 46 -19.41 3.31 -9.29
CA GLY A 46 -20.05 3.48 -10.59
C GLY A 46 -19.60 2.43 -11.61
N GLU A 47 -18.29 2.12 -11.67
CA GLU A 47 -17.76 1.07 -12.56
C GLU A 47 -18.31 -0.33 -12.23
N ARG A 48 -18.58 -0.64 -10.95
CA ARG A 48 -19.14 -1.95 -10.54
C ARG A 48 -20.62 -2.07 -10.85
N VAL A 49 -21.37 -0.97 -10.74
CA VAL A 49 -22.77 -0.93 -11.20
C VAL A 49 -22.83 -1.13 -12.71
N ARG A 50 -22.00 -0.40 -13.46
CA ARG A 50 -21.88 -0.59 -14.92
C ARG A 50 -21.48 -2.01 -15.29
N GLY A 51 -20.66 -2.65 -14.44
CA GLY A 51 -20.28 -4.05 -14.49
C GLY A 51 -21.38 -5.05 -14.14
N GLY A 52 -22.56 -4.59 -13.72
CA GLY A 52 -23.79 -5.36 -13.53
C GLY A 52 -24.18 -5.66 -12.09
N VAL A 53 -23.51 -5.12 -11.06
CA VAL A 53 -23.84 -5.40 -9.65
C VAL A 53 -25.22 -4.87 -9.27
N ALA A 54 -26.06 -5.71 -8.66
CA ALA A 54 -27.42 -5.32 -8.26
C ALA A 54 -27.48 -4.42 -7.03
N LEU A 55 -26.68 -4.72 -5.99
CA LEU A 55 -26.65 -3.96 -4.75
C LEU A 55 -25.22 -3.86 -4.23
N ILE A 56 -24.78 -2.64 -3.96
CA ILE A 56 -23.47 -2.35 -3.36
C ILE A 56 -23.64 -2.04 -1.88
N VAL A 57 -22.70 -2.49 -1.04
CA VAL A 57 -22.56 -2.01 0.34
C VAL A 57 -21.21 -1.31 0.49
N THR A 58 -21.21 -0.09 1.02
CA THR A 58 -19.96 0.67 1.27
C THR A 58 -19.07 -0.02 2.30
N GLY A 59 -17.84 0.47 2.46
CA GLY A 59 -17.09 0.27 3.69
C GLY A 59 -17.83 0.77 4.92
N GLY A 60 -17.46 0.23 6.08
CA GLY A 60 -18.07 0.60 7.37
C GLY A 60 -17.76 2.04 7.75
N ILE A 61 -18.80 2.80 8.08
CA ILE A 61 -18.76 4.19 8.52
C ILE A 61 -19.35 4.27 9.93
N ALA A 62 -18.67 5.00 10.82
CA ALA A 62 -19.05 5.02 12.22
C ALA A 62 -20.26 5.94 12.50
N PRO A 63 -21.18 5.51 13.38
CA PRO A 63 -22.35 6.32 13.76
C PRO A 63 -22.00 7.45 14.72
N ASN A 64 -20.85 7.37 15.41
CA ASN A 64 -20.37 8.37 16.36
C ASN A 64 -18.84 8.30 16.51
N ALA A 65 -18.27 9.23 17.27
CA ALA A 65 -16.82 9.36 17.46
C ALA A 65 -16.18 8.19 18.23
N GLU A 66 -16.93 7.50 19.10
CA GLU A 66 -16.42 6.35 19.87
C GLU A 66 -16.34 5.08 19.01
N GLY A 67 -17.06 5.05 17.90
CA GLY A 67 -17.16 3.92 16.98
C GLY A 67 -16.20 3.93 15.80
N ARG A 68 -15.38 4.96 15.65
CA ARG A 68 -14.41 5.09 14.53
C ARG A 68 -13.28 4.06 14.62
N PRO A 69 -12.66 3.65 13.49
CA PRO A 69 -11.58 2.67 13.52
C PRO A 69 -10.28 3.21 14.15
N TRP A 70 -9.99 4.51 13.99
CA TRP A 70 -8.85 5.23 14.57
C TRP A 70 -9.21 6.71 14.71
N SER A 71 -8.35 7.50 15.35
CA SER A 71 -8.59 8.95 15.49
C SER A 71 -8.69 9.62 14.12
N GLY A 72 -9.85 10.20 13.82
CA GLY A 72 -10.18 10.82 12.52
C GLY A 72 -10.73 9.86 11.45
N GLY A 73 -11.04 8.60 11.79
CA GLY A 73 -11.70 7.67 10.87
C GLY A 73 -13.12 8.11 10.48
N ALA A 74 -13.66 7.55 9.39
CA ALA A 74 -14.92 8.00 8.79
C ALA A 74 -16.13 7.87 9.72
N THR A 75 -16.92 8.94 9.79
CA THR A 75 -18.17 9.04 10.55
C THR A 75 -19.27 9.65 9.70
N LEU A 76 -20.53 9.38 10.04
CA LEU A 76 -21.69 10.10 9.51
C LEU A 76 -22.64 10.51 10.66
N THR A 77 -22.44 11.74 11.13
CA THR A 77 -23.07 12.33 12.33
C THR A 77 -23.81 13.64 12.07
N THR A 78 -23.52 14.32 10.95
CA THR A 78 -24.16 15.58 10.55
C THR A 78 -24.64 15.58 9.08
N SER A 79 -25.59 16.46 8.75
CA SER A 79 -26.10 16.65 7.39
C SER A 79 -25.06 17.22 6.42
N GLU A 80 -24.06 17.97 6.92
CA GLU A 80 -22.93 18.42 6.11
C GLU A 80 -22.11 17.22 5.65
N GLU A 81 -21.83 16.28 6.56
CA GLU A 81 -21.15 15.04 6.21
C GLU A 81 -21.98 14.23 5.21
N ALA A 82 -23.31 14.13 5.40
CA ALA A 82 -24.23 13.45 4.48
C ALA A 82 -24.20 14.05 3.07
N THR A 83 -24.11 15.38 2.97
CA THR A 83 -24.04 16.08 1.67
C THR A 83 -22.81 15.63 0.86
N ARG A 84 -21.67 15.37 1.52
CA ARG A 84 -20.45 14.90 0.84
C ARG A 84 -20.59 13.51 0.25
N HIS A 85 -21.44 12.65 0.81
CA HIS A 85 -21.68 11.30 0.29
C HIS A 85 -22.51 11.30 -1.01
N ARG A 86 -23.28 12.36 -1.29
CA ARG A 86 -24.18 12.42 -2.46
C ARG A 86 -23.46 12.17 -3.78
N VAL A 87 -22.21 12.63 -3.92
CA VAL A 87 -21.41 12.40 -5.14
C VAL A 87 -21.26 10.91 -5.47
N VAL A 88 -21.19 10.06 -4.44
CA VAL A 88 -21.08 8.61 -4.58
C VAL A 88 -22.42 7.99 -4.98
N THR A 89 -23.50 8.33 -4.26
CA THR A 89 -24.84 7.78 -4.53
C THR A 89 -25.35 8.22 -5.90
N ASP A 90 -25.14 9.50 -6.26
CA ASP A 90 -25.53 10.06 -7.56
C ASP A 90 -24.80 9.34 -8.72
N ALA A 91 -23.53 8.98 -8.52
CA ALA A 91 -22.78 8.23 -9.52
C ALA A 91 -23.30 6.80 -9.68
N VAL A 92 -23.63 6.11 -8.58
CA VAL A 92 -24.24 4.78 -8.61
C VAL A 92 -25.62 4.81 -9.29
N HIS A 93 -26.45 5.79 -8.95
CA HIS A 93 -27.79 5.93 -9.51
C HIS A 93 -27.79 6.33 -10.98
N ARG A 94 -26.83 7.15 -11.43
CA ARG A 94 -26.65 7.44 -12.86
C ARG A 94 -26.38 6.18 -13.70
N GLU A 95 -25.68 5.21 -13.13
CA GLU A 95 -25.42 3.92 -13.78
C GLU A 95 -26.60 2.92 -13.60
N GLY A 96 -27.67 3.32 -12.91
CA GLY A 96 -28.89 2.51 -12.68
C GLY A 96 -28.79 1.50 -11.53
N GLY A 97 -27.79 1.64 -10.65
CA GLY A 97 -27.53 0.71 -9.55
C GLY A 97 -28.18 1.11 -8.24
N LYS A 98 -27.94 0.30 -7.21
CA LYS A 98 -28.33 0.57 -5.82
C LYS A 98 -27.14 0.47 -4.89
N ILE A 99 -27.12 1.32 -3.86
CA ILE A 99 -26.07 1.32 -2.85
C ILE A 99 -26.64 1.52 -1.45
N ALA A 100 -26.18 0.69 -0.51
CA ALA A 100 -26.43 0.82 0.91
C ALA A 100 -25.16 1.23 1.65
N MET A 101 -25.29 2.06 2.68
CA MET A 101 -24.17 2.43 3.55
C MET A 101 -24.04 1.45 4.70
N GLN A 102 -22.86 0.89 4.94
CA GLN A 102 -22.65 0.09 6.16
C GLN A 102 -22.42 1.00 7.36
N ILE A 103 -23.27 0.87 8.38
CA ILE A 103 -23.08 1.49 9.69
C ILE A 103 -22.31 0.50 10.58
N LEU A 104 -21.10 0.89 10.98
CA LEU A 104 -20.18 0.05 11.74
C LEU A 104 -19.58 0.82 12.92
N HIS A 105 -19.77 0.30 14.12
CA HIS A 105 -19.08 0.76 15.32
C HIS A 105 -17.99 -0.24 15.71
N PHE A 106 -16.71 0.17 15.69
CA PHE A 106 -15.56 -0.72 15.87
C PHE A 106 -15.41 -1.30 17.30
N GLY A 107 -16.07 -0.70 18.29
CA GLY A 107 -16.16 -1.27 19.64
C GLY A 107 -14.78 -1.45 20.26
N ARG A 108 -14.54 -2.61 20.89
CA ARG A 108 -13.23 -2.91 21.51
C ARG A 108 -12.07 -3.10 20.52
N TYR A 109 -12.34 -3.13 19.21
CA TYR A 109 -11.33 -3.22 18.16
C TYR A 109 -10.85 -1.88 17.63
N ALA A 110 -11.47 -0.77 18.02
CA ALA A 110 -11.00 0.55 17.61
C ALA A 110 -9.56 0.81 18.10
N TYR A 111 -8.76 1.49 17.28
CA TYR A 111 -7.35 1.78 17.54
C TYR A 111 -7.18 3.24 18.03
N HIS A 112 -7.96 3.62 19.04
CA HIS A 112 -7.87 4.90 19.74
C HIS A 112 -8.32 4.75 21.20
N PRO A 113 -7.86 5.60 22.14
CA PRO A 113 -8.13 5.43 23.57
C PRO A 113 -9.59 5.68 23.99
N GLU A 114 -10.39 6.35 23.17
CA GLU A 114 -11.82 6.62 23.44
C GLU A 114 -12.74 5.41 23.15
N LEU A 115 -12.18 4.24 22.81
CA LEU A 115 -12.96 3.07 22.44
C LEU A 115 -13.88 2.58 23.57
N VAL A 116 -15.07 2.10 23.20
CA VAL A 116 -16.11 1.65 24.12
C VAL A 116 -16.55 0.21 23.84
N ALA A 117 -17.05 -0.47 24.86
CA ALA A 117 -17.53 -1.85 24.76
C ALA A 117 -18.62 -2.13 25.82
N PRO A 118 -19.32 -3.29 25.75
CA PRO A 118 -20.29 -3.68 26.77
C PRO A 118 -19.67 -3.93 28.15
N SER A 119 -18.38 -4.28 28.20
CA SER A 119 -17.61 -4.54 29.42
C SER A 119 -16.14 -4.18 29.18
N PRO A 120 -15.35 -3.83 30.21
CA PRO A 120 -13.99 -3.30 30.06
C PRO A 120 -12.96 -4.42 29.80
N ILE A 121 -13.16 -5.19 28.73
CA ILE A 121 -12.33 -6.34 28.34
C ILE A 121 -11.50 -5.99 27.12
N GLN A 122 -10.19 -5.87 27.29
CA GLN A 122 -9.25 -5.64 26.20
C GLN A 122 -9.27 -6.79 25.18
N ALA A 123 -9.34 -6.46 23.90
CA ALA A 123 -9.18 -7.43 22.82
C ALA A 123 -7.70 -7.85 22.66
N PRO A 124 -7.40 -9.11 22.31
CA PRO A 124 -6.01 -9.57 22.08
C PRO A 124 -5.29 -8.89 20.92
N ILE A 125 -6.03 -8.14 20.08
CA ILE A 125 -5.53 -7.46 18.88
C ILE A 125 -5.54 -5.93 19.01
N SER A 126 -6.03 -5.38 20.12
CA SER A 126 -6.04 -3.95 20.41
C SER A 126 -5.13 -3.63 21.60
N PRO A 127 -4.34 -2.55 21.54
CA PRO A 127 -3.49 -2.14 22.66
C PRO A 127 -4.27 -1.42 23.79
N PHE A 128 -5.55 -1.10 23.57
CA PHE A 128 -6.35 -0.31 24.50
C PHE A 128 -7.40 -1.16 25.24
N VAL A 129 -7.64 -0.82 26.51
CA VAL A 129 -8.77 -1.35 27.29
C VAL A 129 -9.99 -0.47 27.00
N PRO A 130 -11.13 -1.03 26.55
CA PRO A 130 -12.32 -0.22 26.27
C PRO A 130 -12.96 0.29 27.56
N ARG A 131 -13.58 1.47 27.47
CA ARG A 131 -14.48 1.97 28.50
C ARG A 131 -15.82 1.22 28.42
N GLU A 132 -16.35 0.81 29.56
CA GLU A 132 -17.69 0.23 29.63
C GLU A 132 -18.76 1.30 29.36
N LEU A 133 -19.72 0.97 28.49
CA LEU A 133 -20.89 1.81 28.24
C LEU A 133 -21.84 1.82 29.45
N SER A 134 -22.26 2.99 29.92
CA SER A 134 -23.41 3.07 30.84
C SER A 134 -24.72 2.77 30.10
N ALA A 135 -25.81 2.44 30.80
CA ALA A 135 -27.13 2.25 30.16
C ALA A 135 -27.57 3.49 29.34
N ALA A 136 -27.24 4.70 29.82
CA ALA A 136 -27.47 5.93 29.07
C ALA A 136 -26.58 6.06 27.83
N ASP A 137 -25.33 5.60 27.88
CA ASP A 137 -24.45 5.53 26.70
C ASP A 137 -24.98 4.53 25.67
N VAL A 138 -25.54 3.39 26.11
CA VAL A 138 -26.16 2.41 25.22
C VAL A 138 -27.33 3.03 24.48
N GLU A 139 -28.25 3.68 25.19
CA GLU A 139 -29.39 4.37 24.58
C GLU A 139 -28.96 5.51 23.62
N ARG A 140 -27.95 6.31 24.00
CA ARG A 140 -27.37 7.32 23.10
C ARG A 140 -26.81 6.67 21.85
N THR A 141 -26.03 5.59 21.99
CA THR A 141 -25.42 4.89 20.86
C THR A 141 -26.50 4.32 19.95
N ILE A 142 -27.59 3.76 20.47
CA ILE A 142 -28.73 3.32 19.65
C ILE A 142 -29.28 4.48 18.81
N GLU A 143 -29.52 5.65 19.42
CA GLU A 143 -30.00 6.83 18.67
C GLU A 143 -28.97 7.31 17.64
N ASP A 144 -27.66 7.23 17.94
CA ASP A 144 -26.61 7.55 16.97
C ASP A 144 -26.67 6.63 15.74
N PHE A 145 -26.91 5.32 15.91
CA PHE A 145 -27.13 4.40 14.79
C PHE A 145 -28.37 4.80 13.96
N VAL A 146 -29.49 5.15 14.63
CA VAL A 146 -30.74 5.56 13.96
C VAL A 146 -30.52 6.86 13.17
N ARG A 147 -29.88 7.85 13.79
CA ARG A 147 -29.53 9.13 13.16
C ARG A 147 -28.57 8.95 12.00
N CYS A 148 -27.57 8.09 12.14
CA CYS A 148 -26.64 7.75 11.06
C CYS A 148 -27.39 7.16 9.84
N ALA A 149 -28.42 6.34 10.09
CA ALA A 149 -29.27 5.80 9.02
C ALA A 149 -30.18 6.88 8.37
N GLU A 150 -30.69 7.84 9.14
CA GLU A 150 -31.40 9.01 8.60
C GLU A 150 -30.51 9.84 7.69
N LEU A 151 -29.27 10.10 8.12
CA LEU A 151 -28.28 10.83 7.34
C LEU A 151 -27.87 10.07 6.08
N ALA A 152 -27.79 8.73 6.14
CA ALA A 152 -27.55 7.91 4.95
C ALA A 152 -28.71 8.04 3.95
N ARG A 153 -29.96 8.04 4.42
CA ARG A 153 -31.11 8.32 3.55
C ARG A 153 -31.07 9.74 3.00
N GLU A 154 -30.71 10.73 3.82
CA GLU A 154 -30.52 12.12 3.40
C GLU A 154 -29.50 12.20 2.27
N ALA A 155 -28.36 11.52 2.42
CA ALA A 155 -27.28 11.41 1.44
C ALA A 155 -27.67 10.67 0.15
N GLY A 156 -28.85 10.04 0.09
CA GLY A 156 -29.34 9.37 -1.12
C GLY A 156 -29.00 7.88 -1.20
N TYR A 157 -28.58 7.23 -0.13
CA TYR A 157 -28.43 5.77 -0.14
C TYR A 157 -29.81 5.07 -0.29
N ASP A 158 -29.85 3.91 -0.94
CA ASP A 158 -31.06 3.07 -1.07
C ASP A 158 -31.37 2.30 0.24
N GLY A 159 -30.39 2.24 1.14
CA GLY A 159 -30.47 1.49 2.37
C GLY A 159 -29.25 1.63 3.27
N VAL A 160 -29.26 0.86 4.34
CA VAL A 160 -28.10 0.68 5.25
C VAL A 160 -27.86 -0.79 5.55
N GLU A 161 -26.60 -1.15 5.78
CA GLU A 161 -26.22 -2.41 6.41
C GLU A 161 -25.79 -2.15 7.86
N ILE A 162 -26.53 -2.70 8.82
CA ILE A 162 -26.17 -2.67 10.24
C ILE A 162 -25.21 -3.84 10.52
N MET A 163 -23.97 -3.50 10.88
CA MET A 163 -22.90 -4.49 11.06
C MET A 163 -22.95 -5.16 12.45
N GLY A 164 -23.60 -6.32 12.51
CA GLY A 164 -23.81 -7.12 13.72
C GLY A 164 -22.90 -8.34 13.85
N SER A 165 -21.70 -8.32 13.25
CA SER A 165 -20.81 -9.48 13.17
C SER A 165 -19.32 -9.14 13.32
N GLU A 166 -18.44 -10.12 13.09
CA GLU A 166 -16.97 -9.98 13.05
C GLU A 166 -16.34 -9.51 14.36
N GLY A 167 -17.08 -9.57 15.47
CA GLY A 167 -16.62 -9.15 16.80
C GLY A 167 -16.62 -7.65 17.05
N TYR A 168 -17.34 -6.87 16.24
CA TYR A 168 -17.56 -5.45 16.48
C TYR A 168 -18.68 -5.20 17.50
N LEU A 169 -18.91 -3.93 17.88
CA LEU A 169 -19.70 -3.56 19.08
C LEU A 169 -21.02 -4.32 19.24
N ILE A 170 -21.84 -4.40 18.18
CA ILE A 170 -23.13 -5.12 18.26
C ILE A 170 -22.90 -6.60 18.58
N ASN A 171 -21.95 -7.24 17.92
CA ASN A 171 -21.58 -8.64 18.17
C ASN A 171 -20.99 -8.82 19.58
N GLU A 172 -20.25 -7.82 20.08
CA GLU A 172 -19.71 -7.80 21.44
C GLU A 172 -20.82 -7.77 22.50
N PHE A 173 -21.94 -7.08 22.26
CA PHE A 173 -23.11 -7.14 23.14
C PHE A 173 -23.75 -8.53 23.16
N ILE A 174 -23.80 -9.21 22.01
CA ILE A 174 -24.50 -10.50 21.85
C ILE A 174 -23.75 -11.64 22.54
N VAL A 175 -22.42 -11.68 22.42
CA VAL A 175 -21.62 -12.84 22.85
C VAL A 175 -21.23 -12.73 24.32
N ALA A 176 -21.46 -13.81 25.07
CA ALA A 176 -21.17 -13.85 26.51
C ALA A 176 -19.67 -13.72 26.84
N HIS A 177 -18.78 -14.02 25.87
CA HIS A 177 -17.34 -13.80 25.98
C HIS A 177 -17.00 -12.34 26.33
N THR A 178 -17.69 -11.38 25.72
CA THR A 178 -17.41 -9.93 25.80
C THR A 178 -18.40 -9.14 26.64
N ASN A 179 -19.64 -9.62 26.77
CA ASN A 179 -20.66 -8.96 27.56
C ASN A 179 -20.81 -9.63 28.94
N LYS A 180 -20.30 -8.95 29.97
CA LYS A 180 -20.38 -9.38 31.38
C LYS A 180 -21.34 -8.52 32.21
N ARG A 181 -22.23 -7.76 31.56
CA ARG A 181 -23.15 -6.85 32.24
C ARG A 181 -24.24 -7.62 32.99
N SER A 182 -24.75 -7.00 34.04
CA SER A 182 -25.86 -7.50 34.86
C SER A 182 -27.14 -6.66 34.77
N ASP A 183 -27.15 -5.64 33.91
CA ASP A 183 -28.32 -4.80 33.63
C ASP A 183 -29.15 -5.39 32.48
N GLU A 184 -30.12 -4.62 31.97
CA GLU A 184 -31.03 -5.07 30.89
C GLU A 184 -30.36 -5.29 29.53
N TRP A 185 -29.06 -4.98 29.41
CA TRP A 185 -28.24 -5.14 28.21
C TRP A 185 -27.27 -6.32 28.30
N GLY A 186 -27.30 -7.09 29.39
CA GLY A 186 -26.49 -8.30 29.56
C GLY A 186 -27.16 -9.39 30.38
N GLY A 187 -26.39 -10.43 30.71
CA GLY A 187 -26.90 -11.63 31.37
C GLY A 187 -27.64 -12.55 30.38
N PRO A 188 -28.95 -12.83 30.56
CA PRO A 188 -29.74 -13.67 29.66
C PRO A 188 -29.63 -13.26 28.17
N TYR A 189 -29.81 -14.21 27.25
CA TYR A 189 -29.59 -13.95 25.82
C TYR A 189 -30.52 -12.87 25.26
N GLU A 190 -31.77 -12.83 25.73
CA GLU A 190 -32.78 -11.83 25.35
C GLU A 190 -32.31 -10.40 25.63
N ASN A 191 -31.56 -10.20 26.71
CA ASN A 191 -30.96 -8.91 27.06
C ASN A 191 -29.73 -8.61 26.18
N ARG A 192 -28.90 -9.62 25.90
CA ARG A 192 -27.69 -9.47 25.06
C ARG A 192 -28.02 -9.09 23.61
N ILE A 193 -29.13 -9.58 23.06
CA ILE A 193 -29.59 -9.21 21.71
C ILE A 193 -30.37 -7.90 21.66
N ARG A 194 -30.79 -7.36 22.82
CA ARG A 194 -31.63 -6.15 22.91
C ARG A 194 -31.03 -4.97 22.15
N PHE A 195 -29.71 -4.75 22.30
CA PHE A 195 -28.99 -3.68 21.62
C PHE A 195 -29.14 -3.77 20.08
N ALA A 196 -28.91 -4.96 19.51
CA ALA A 196 -29.07 -5.20 18.08
C ALA A 196 -30.53 -5.00 17.62
N THR A 197 -31.49 -5.57 18.36
CA THR A 197 -32.91 -5.52 17.98
C THR A 197 -33.47 -4.10 18.08
N GLU A 198 -33.08 -3.32 19.09
CA GLU A 198 -33.53 -1.94 19.25
C GLU A 198 -32.99 -1.02 18.16
N ILE A 199 -31.72 -1.19 17.75
CA ILE A 199 -31.14 -0.46 16.61
C ILE A 199 -31.98 -0.71 15.35
N VAL A 200 -32.24 -1.97 14.99
CA VAL A 200 -33.02 -2.30 13.78
C VAL A 200 -34.45 -1.79 13.89
N ARG A 201 -35.11 -2.03 15.02
CA ARG A 201 -36.52 -1.65 15.25
C ARG A 201 -36.71 -0.14 15.17
N ARG A 202 -35.87 0.63 15.85
CA ARG A 202 -35.97 2.11 15.85
C ARG A 202 -35.57 2.70 14.50
N THR A 203 -34.57 2.13 13.82
CA THR A 203 -34.21 2.53 12.45
C THR A 203 -35.37 2.31 11.49
N ARG A 204 -36.00 1.12 11.54
CA ARG A 204 -37.19 0.83 10.72
C ARG A 204 -38.35 1.77 11.05
N ALA A 205 -38.64 2.01 12.32
CA ALA A 205 -39.70 2.92 12.74
C ALA A 205 -39.48 4.36 12.23
N ARG A 206 -38.23 4.82 12.21
CA ARG A 206 -37.88 6.18 11.77
C ARG A 206 -37.90 6.36 10.26
N LEU A 207 -37.40 5.38 9.51
CA LEU A 207 -37.25 5.50 8.06
C LEU A 207 -38.45 4.98 7.25
N GLY A 208 -39.36 4.24 7.87
CA GLY A 208 -40.50 3.62 7.19
C GLY A 208 -40.12 2.34 6.45
N ARG A 209 -41.06 1.76 5.69
CA ARG A 209 -40.88 0.43 5.06
C ARG A 209 -40.05 0.47 3.77
N ASP A 210 -40.06 1.59 3.06
CA ASP A 210 -39.46 1.73 1.72
C ASP A 210 -37.98 2.13 1.78
N PHE A 211 -37.21 1.40 2.59
CA PHE A 211 -35.77 1.60 2.77
C PHE A 211 -35.11 0.26 3.09
N ILE A 212 -34.04 -0.09 2.37
CA ILE A 212 -33.38 -1.39 2.58
C ILE A 212 -32.64 -1.35 3.92
N ILE A 213 -32.94 -2.31 4.80
CA ILE A 213 -32.16 -2.54 6.02
C ILE A 213 -31.56 -3.92 5.92
N ILE A 214 -30.25 -4.00 5.74
CA ILE A 214 -29.49 -5.25 5.79
C ILE A 214 -28.97 -5.40 7.22
N TYR A 215 -29.10 -6.56 7.83
CA TYR A 215 -28.39 -6.88 9.07
C TYR A 215 -27.34 -7.93 8.79
N ARG A 216 -26.07 -7.63 9.10
CA ARG A 216 -24.99 -8.59 8.92
C ARG A 216 -24.80 -9.39 10.20
N LEU A 217 -25.40 -10.58 10.24
CA LEU A 217 -25.49 -11.47 11.39
C LEU A 217 -24.24 -12.32 11.53
N SER A 218 -23.62 -12.35 12.72
CA SER A 218 -22.61 -13.37 13.02
C SER A 218 -23.29 -14.73 13.13
N MET A 219 -23.12 -15.57 12.11
CA MET A 219 -23.73 -16.91 12.08
C MET A 219 -22.76 -17.99 12.56
N LEU A 220 -21.48 -17.65 12.73
CA LEU A 220 -20.44 -18.55 13.20
C LEU A 220 -19.30 -17.70 13.79
N ASP A 221 -19.27 -17.52 15.11
CA ASP A 221 -18.32 -16.60 15.77
C ASP A 221 -16.85 -17.09 15.74
N LEU A 222 -16.59 -18.41 15.75
CA LEU A 222 -15.24 -19.02 15.77
C LEU A 222 -14.34 -18.59 16.94
N ILE A 223 -14.94 -18.22 18.07
CA ILE A 223 -14.26 -17.97 19.34
C ILE A 223 -14.88 -18.83 20.46
N GLU A 224 -14.10 -19.05 21.52
CA GLU A 224 -14.59 -19.71 22.73
C GLU A 224 -15.75 -18.90 23.33
N ASP A 225 -16.76 -19.60 23.86
CA ASP A 225 -18.00 -19.00 24.38
C ASP A 225 -18.79 -18.12 23.38
N GLY A 226 -18.58 -18.32 22.08
CA GLY A 226 -19.40 -17.78 21.01
C GLY A 226 -20.87 -18.24 21.08
N SER A 227 -21.70 -17.75 20.15
CA SER A 227 -23.11 -18.13 20.07
C SER A 227 -23.29 -19.60 19.70
N ASN A 228 -24.27 -20.28 20.29
CA ASN A 228 -24.74 -21.57 19.77
C ASN A 228 -25.73 -21.37 18.61
N PHE A 229 -26.17 -22.46 17.96
CA PHE A 229 -27.02 -22.35 16.78
C PHE A 229 -28.42 -21.83 17.13
N GLU A 230 -28.98 -22.25 18.27
CA GLU A 230 -30.29 -21.83 18.75
C GLU A 230 -30.34 -20.32 19.01
N GLU A 231 -29.28 -19.77 19.62
CA GLU A 231 -29.08 -18.34 19.81
C GLU A 231 -29.04 -17.61 18.46
N VAL A 232 -28.25 -18.11 17.49
CA VAL A 232 -28.18 -17.53 16.14
C VAL A 232 -29.55 -17.50 15.46
N VAL A 233 -30.34 -18.58 15.57
CA VAL A 233 -31.73 -18.64 15.06
C VAL A 233 -32.62 -17.62 15.76
N GLN A 234 -32.58 -17.56 17.09
CA GLN A 234 -33.39 -16.62 17.88
C GLN A 234 -33.07 -15.16 17.52
N LEU A 235 -31.80 -14.82 17.35
CA LEU A 235 -31.40 -13.47 16.89
C LEU A 235 -31.86 -13.20 15.46
N ALA A 236 -31.71 -14.14 14.53
CA ALA A 236 -32.16 -13.96 13.15
C ALA A 236 -33.67 -13.66 13.07
N GLN A 237 -34.49 -14.39 13.83
CA GLN A 237 -35.93 -14.18 13.93
C GLN A 237 -36.29 -12.84 14.59
N ALA A 238 -35.56 -12.45 15.65
CA ALA A 238 -35.76 -11.18 16.31
C ALA A 238 -35.42 -9.98 15.40
N ILE A 239 -34.38 -10.10 14.58
CA ILE A 239 -33.97 -9.09 13.60
C ILE A 239 -34.96 -9.00 12.43
N GLU A 240 -35.48 -10.14 11.96
CA GLU A 240 -36.58 -10.17 10.99
C GLU A 240 -37.82 -9.45 11.56
N ALA A 241 -38.24 -9.78 12.79
CA ALA A 241 -39.38 -9.16 13.45
C ALA A 241 -39.17 -7.66 13.70
N ALA A 242 -37.94 -7.22 13.97
CA ALA A 242 -37.57 -5.81 14.11
C ALA A 242 -37.67 -5.02 12.79
N GLY A 243 -37.68 -5.70 11.64
CA GLY A 243 -37.96 -5.11 10.34
C GLY A 243 -36.76 -5.01 9.39
N ALA A 244 -35.75 -5.87 9.55
CA ALA A 244 -34.72 -6.03 8.53
C ALA A 244 -35.34 -6.49 7.18
N THR A 245 -34.78 -6.01 6.08
CA THR A 245 -35.15 -6.40 4.71
C THR A 245 -34.39 -7.64 4.26
N LEU A 246 -33.12 -7.75 4.65
CA LEU A 246 -32.17 -8.80 4.24
C LEU A 246 -31.28 -9.17 5.42
N ILE A 247 -30.87 -10.44 5.51
CA ILE A 247 -29.79 -10.86 6.43
C ILE A 247 -28.57 -11.29 5.62
N ASN A 248 -27.46 -10.61 5.86
CA ASN A 248 -26.16 -10.97 5.32
C ASN A 248 -25.37 -11.80 6.33
N SER A 249 -24.59 -12.77 5.85
CA SER A 249 -23.81 -13.65 6.73
C SER A 249 -22.50 -12.97 7.15
N GLY A 250 -22.14 -13.10 8.43
CA GLY A 250 -20.83 -12.80 8.99
C GLY A 250 -20.20 -14.05 9.57
N ILE A 251 -18.90 -14.26 9.35
CA ILE A 251 -18.20 -15.52 9.66
C ILE A 251 -16.86 -15.20 10.34
N GLY A 252 -16.76 -15.59 11.60
CA GLY A 252 -15.60 -15.39 12.45
C GLY A 252 -15.59 -14.04 13.15
N TRP A 253 -14.55 -13.83 13.93
CA TRP A 253 -14.15 -12.57 14.55
C TRP A 253 -12.73 -12.24 14.11
N HIS A 254 -12.33 -10.96 14.14
CA HIS A 254 -10.93 -10.59 13.84
C HIS A 254 -9.89 -11.25 14.75
N GLU A 255 -10.26 -11.59 15.99
CA GLU A 255 -9.39 -12.31 16.93
C GLU A 255 -9.42 -13.84 16.78
N ALA A 256 -10.35 -14.38 15.99
CA ALA A 256 -10.46 -15.82 15.76
C ALA A 256 -9.14 -16.35 15.17
N ARG A 257 -8.69 -17.49 15.68
CA ARG A 257 -7.46 -18.16 15.22
C ARG A 257 -7.73 -19.20 14.14
N ILE A 258 -8.80 -18.99 13.38
CA ILE A 258 -9.23 -19.81 12.25
C ILE A 258 -9.37 -18.91 11.03
N PRO A 259 -8.73 -19.23 9.88
CA PRO A 259 -8.80 -18.38 8.72
C PRO A 259 -10.20 -18.46 8.07
N THR A 260 -10.80 -17.32 7.77
CA THR A 260 -12.16 -17.25 7.21
C THR A 260 -12.19 -16.80 5.75
N ILE A 261 -11.12 -16.14 5.28
CA ILE A 261 -11.10 -15.50 3.96
C ILE A 261 -9.82 -15.69 3.14
N ALA A 262 -8.69 -16.09 3.74
CA ALA A 262 -7.39 -16.24 3.05
C ALA A 262 -7.38 -17.39 2.02
N THR A 263 -6.36 -17.49 1.17
CA THR A 263 -6.28 -18.48 0.07
C THR A 263 -6.40 -19.94 0.52
N CYS A 264 -5.94 -20.29 1.73
CA CYS A 264 -6.08 -21.63 2.30
C CYS A 264 -7.52 -22.07 2.61
N VAL A 265 -8.47 -21.12 2.67
CA VAL A 265 -9.88 -21.40 2.92
C VAL A 265 -10.51 -21.99 1.66
N PRO A 266 -11.34 -23.04 1.72
CA PRO A 266 -12.03 -23.55 0.53
C PRO A 266 -12.97 -22.53 -0.12
N ARG A 267 -13.14 -22.61 -1.44
CA ARG A 267 -14.17 -21.83 -2.16
C ARG A 267 -15.56 -22.12 -1.56
N ALA A 268 -16.33 -21.07 -1.28
CA ALA A 268 -17.63 -21.14 -0.61
C ALA A 268 -17.65 -21.98 0.68
N GLY A 269 -16.52 -22.09 1.39
CA GLY A 269 -16.35 -22.98 2.54
C GLY A 269 -17.35 -22.76 3.69
N PHE A 270 -18.06 -21.64 3.72
CA PHE A 270 -19.02 -21.31 4.78
C PHE A 270 -20.47 -21.16 4.28
N ALA A 271 -20.77 -21.46 3.02
CA ALA A 271 -22.14 -21.34 2.49
C ALA A 271 -23.15 -22.25 3.22
N TRP A 272 -22.69 -23.35 3.80
CA TRP A 272 -23.50 -24.24 4.64
C TRP A 272 -24.02 -23.56 5.91
N VAL A 273 -23.32 -22.55 6.42
CA VAL A 273 -23.73 -21.79 7.62
C VAL A 273 -25.01 -21.01 7.30
N THR A 274 -25.02 -20.29 6.18
CA THR A 274 -26.21 -19.57 5.68
C THR A 274 -27.35 -20.54 5.40
N GLN A 275 -27.05 -21.69 4.78
CA GLN A 275 -28.04 -22.73 4.49
C GLN A 275 -28.79 -23.17 5.73
N LYS A 276 -28.11 -23.33 6.88
CA LYS A 276 -28.76 -23.75 8.13
C LYS A 276 -29.85 -22.79 8.60
N LEU A 277 -29.82 -21.51 8.22
CA LEU A 277 -30.86 -20.53 8.60
C LEU A 277 -32.03 -20.44 7.61
N LYS A 278 -31.95 -21.08 6.44
CA LYS A 278 -32.95 -20.93 5.36
C LYS A 278 -34.38 -21.28 5.78
N ASP A 279 -34.54 -22.25 6.68
CA ASP A 279 -35.85 -22.73 7.13
C ASP A 279 -36.38 -21.96 8.36
N HIS A 280 -35.62 -20.99 8.89
CA HIS A 280 -35.92 -20.32 10.16
C HIS A 280 -36.41 -18.87 10.02
N VAL A 281 -36.18 -18.23 8.87
CA VAL A 281 -36.59 -16.86 8.55
C VAL A 281 -37.21 -16.79 7.15
N ARG A 282 -38.01 -15.76 6.88
CA ARG A 282 -38.70 -15.56 5.60
C ARG A 282 -38.04 -14.50 4.71
N ILE A 283 -37.33 -13.55 5.31
CA ILE A 283 -36.55 -12.56 4.56
C ILE A 283 -35.34 -13.20 3.86
N PRO A 284 -34.90 -12.66 2.70
CA PRO A 284 -33.82 -13.29 1.93
C PRO A 284 -32.48 -13.32 2.68
N LEU A 285 -31.75 -14.43 2.52
CA LEU A 285 -30.43 -14.66 3.11
C LEU A 285 -29.32 -14.51 2.07
N ILE A 286 -28.19 -13.93 2.49
CA ILE A 286 -27.02 -13.69 1.64
C ILE A 286 -25.82 -14.51 2.15
N ALA A 287 -25.31 -15.42 1.32
CA ALA A 287 -24.10 -16.19 1.62
C ALA A 287 -22.84 -15.42 1.24
N THR A 288 -21.76 -15.57 2.01
CA THR A 288 -20.48 -14.87 1.77
C THR A 288 -19.27 -15.79 1.95
N ASN A 289 -18.08 -15.19 1.89
CA ASN A 289 -16.75 -15.78 2.06
C ASN A 289 -16.32 -16.75 0.96
N ARG A 290 -15.22 -16.40 0.28
CA ARG A 290 -14.56 -17.21 -0.75
C ARG A 290 -15.48 -17.69 -1.89
N ILE A 291 -16.51 -16.91 -2.21
CA ILE A 291 -17.27 -17.01 -3.45
C ILE A 291 -16.57 -16.09 -4.46
N ASN A 292 -15.96 -16.66 -5.50
CA ASN A 292 -15.10 -15.88 -6.42
C ASN A 292 -15.21 -16.30 -7.90
N THR A 293 -16.12 -17.22 -8.23
CA THR A 293 -16.41 -17.65 -9.61
C THR A 293 -17.92 -17.76 -9.79
N PRO A 294 -18.45 -17.47 -11.00
CA PRO A 294 -19.88 -17.52 -11.24
C PRO A 294 -20.45 -18.94 -11.10
N GLU A 295 -19.68 -19.99 -11.40
CA GLU A 295 -20.08 -21.39 -11.22
C GLU A 295 -20.37 -21.71 -9.74
N ILE A 296 -19.48 -21.28 -8.84
CA ILE A 296 -19.66 -21.49 -7.40
C ILE A 296 -20.84 -20.68 -6.88
N ALA A 297 -20.98 -19.43 -7.33
CA ALA A 297 -22.11 -18.59 -6.96
C ALA A 297 -23.45 -19.17 -7.46
N GLU A 298 -23.51 -19.67 -8.69
CA GLU A 298 -24.70 -20.34 -9.25
C GLU A 298 -25.03 -21.59 -8.46
N GLY A 299 -24.04 -22.42 -8.13
CA GLY A 299 -24.23 -23.65 -7.34
C GLY A 299 -24.85 -23.38 -5.97
N ILE A 300 -24.42 -22.33 -5.26
CA ILE A 300 -24.99 -21.93 -3.97
C ILE A 300 -26.49 -21.65 -4.09
N LEU A 301 -26.90 -20.91 -5.13
CA LEU A 301 -28.31 -20.55 -5.34
C LEU A 301 -29.13 -21.74 -5.84
N ALA A 302 -28.59 -22.54 -6.77
CA ALA A 302 -29.25 -23.71 -7.33
C ALA A 302 -29.50 -24.79 -6.27
N GLU A 303 -28.60 -24.93 -5.29
CA GLU A 303 -28.74 -25.85 -4.16
C GLU A 303 -29.59 -25.28 -3.02
N GLY A 304 -30.14 -24.06 -3.17
CA GLY A 304 -31.00 -23.43 -2.16
C GLY A 304 -30.29 -22.99 -0.88
N LYS A 305 -28.95 -22.85 -0.90
CA LYS A 305 -28.16 -22.48 0.28
C LYS A 305 -28.33 -21.03 0.70
N ALA A 306 -28.68 -20.15 -0.24
CA ALA A 306 -28.94 -18.73 -0.03
C ALA A 306 -29.84 -18.16 -1.13
N ASP A 307 -30.32 -16.94 -0.94
CA ASP A 307 -31.12 -16.21 -1.94
C ASP A 307 -30.27 -15.23 -2.77
N MET A 308 -29.13 -14.80 -2.21
CA MET A 308 -28.13 -13.96 -2.85
C MET A 308 -26.71 -14.40 -2.45
N VAL A 309 -25.72 -13.92 -3.19
CA VAL A 309 -24.31 -14.07 -2.85
C VAL A 309 -23.65 -12.71 -2.63
N SER A 310 -22.89 -12.61 -1.55
CA SER A 310 -22.04 -11.47 -1.25
C SER A 310 -20.62 -11.76 -1.71
N MET A 311 -20.11 -10.90 -2.59
CA MET A 311 -18.73 -10.94 -3.04
C MET A 311 -18.11 -9.57 -2.77
N ALA A 312 -17.04 -9.53 -1.98
CA ALA A 312 -16.29 -8.30 -1.72
C ALA A 312 -15.09 -8.21 -2.68
N ARG A 313 -14.02 -8.92 -2.34
CA ARG A 313 -12.74 -8.93 -3.08
C ARG A 313 -12.84 -9.33 -4.56
N PRO A 314 -13.77 -10.19 -5.03
CA PRO A 314 -13.98 -10.41 -6.47
C PRO A 314 -14.26 -9.11 -7.25
N PHE A 315 -14.96 -8.13 -6.67
CA PHE A 315 -15.22 -6.85 -7.34
C PHE A 315 -14.05 -5.86 -7.28
N LEU A 316 -13.06 -6.10 -6.41
CA LEU A 316 -11.74 -5.46 -6.55
C LEU A 316 -10.97 -6.07 -7.72
N ALA A 317 -11.02 -7.40 -7.88
CA ALA A 317 -10.30 -8.11 -8.92
C ALA A 317 -10.86 -7.88 -10.32
N ASP A 318 -12.18 -7.84 -10.47
CA ASP A 318 -12.84 -7.62 -11.76
C ASP A 318 -14.13 -6.79 -11.59
N PRO A 319 -14.17 -5.52 -12.04
CA PRO A 319 -15.38 -4.73 -11.99
C PRO A 319 -16.48 -5.26 -12.92
N ASP A 320 -16.12 -5.97 -14.00
CA ASP A 320 -17.04 -6.46 -15.05
C ASP A 320 -17.48 -7.92 -14.80
N PHE A 321 -17.29 -8.43 -13.59
CA PHE A 321 -17.57 -9.82 -13.20
C PHE A 321 -18.99 -10.25 -13.61
N VAL A 322 -20.01 -9.44 -13.29
CA VAL A 322 -21.42 -9.81 -13.47
C VAL A 322 -21.78 -9.82 -14.96
N ASN A 323 -21.41 -8.80 -15.72
CA ASN A 323 -21.64 -8.78 -17.17
C ASN A 323 -20.92 -9.91 -17.91
N LYS A 324 -19.67 -10.23 -17.52
CA LYS A 324 -18.96 -11.40 -18.06
C LYS A 324 -19.71 -12.69 -17.77
N ALA A 325 -20.21 -12.87 -16.55
CA ALA A 325 -21.04 -14.02 -16.21
C ALA A 325 -22.34 -14.04 -17.04
N ALA A 326 -23.05 -12.90 -17.16
CA ALA A 326 -24.28 -12.78 -17.94
C ALA A 326 -24.08 -13.18 -19.41
N ALA A 327 -22.93 -12.82 -19.98
CA ALA A 327 -22.55 -13.15 -21.35
C ALA A 327 -22.02 -14.59 -21.53
N GLY A 328 -22.02 -15.43 -20.48
CA GLY A 328 -21.44 -16.77 -20.51
C GLY A 328 -19.91 -16.78 -20.63
N ARG A 329 -19.27 -15.67 -20.29
CA ARG A 329 -17.81 -15.45 -20.36
C ARG A 329 -17.16 -15.55 -18.98
N GLY A 330 -17.57 -16.52 -18.15
CA GLY A 330 -16.97 -16.76 -16.83
C GLY A 330 -15.45 -16.99 -16.91
N ALA A 331 -15.00 -17.63 -17.97
CA ALA A 331 -13.58 -17.79 -18.29
C ALA A 331 -12.86 -16.47 -18.67
N ASP A 332 -13.51 -15.31 -18.74
CA ASP A 332 -12.80 -14.04 -18.97
C ASP A 332 -12.60 -13.24 -17.66
N ILE A 333 -13.07 -13.77 -16.53
CA ILE A 333 -13.08 -13.06 -15.23
C ILE A 333 -11.70 -13.05 -14.56
N ASN A 334 -11.19 -11.88 -14.23
CA ASN A 334 -9.99 -11.73 -13.41
C ASN A 334 -10.27 -12.15 -11.96
N THR A 335 -10.04 -13.42 -11.66
CA THR A 335 -10.51 -14.05 -10.43
C THR A 335 -9.74 -13.57 -9.21
N CYS A 336 -10.43 -13.24 -8.13
CA CYS A 336 -9.79 -12.94 -6.85
C CYS A 336 -9.11 -14.20 -6.29
N ILE A 337 -7.78 -14.14 -6.13
CA ILE A 337 -6.98 -15.24 -5.59
C ILE A 337 -6.89 -15.29 -4.05
N ALA A 338 -7.68 -14.47 -3.36
CA ALA A 338 -7.73 -14.38 -1.89
C ALA A 338 -6.38 -14.13 -1.18
N CYS A 339 -5.42 -13.50 -1.88
CA CYS A 339 -4.06 -13.28 -1.34
C CYS A 339 -4.01 -12.29 -0.17
N ASN A 340 -5.02 -11.41 -0.02
CA ASN A 340 -5.11 -10.30 0.94
C ASN A 340 -4.02 -9.20 0.84
N GLN A 341 -2.98 -9.38 0.02
CA GLN A 341 -1.76 -8.55 0.02
C GLN A 341 -1.95 -7.07 -0.37
N ALA A 342 -2.92 -6.80 -1.24
CA ALA A 342 -3.18 -5.44 -1.78
C ALA A 342 -4.47 -4.83 -1.23
N CYS A 343 -5.37 -5.66 -0.70
CA CYS A 343 -6.63 -5.21 -0.11
C CYS A 343 -6.49 -5.14 1.40
N LEU A 344 -6.76 -6.24 2.08
CA LEU A 344 -6.81 -6.28 3.54
C LEU A 344 -5.49 -5.86 4.20
N ASP A 345 -4.35 -6.37 3.72
CA ASP A 345 -3.04 -5.97 4.25
C ASP A 345 -2.75 -4.48 4.03
N HIS A 346 -3.29 -3.84 2.99
CA HIS A 346 -3.17 -2.38 2.82
C HIS A 346 -4.02 -1.65 3.86
N THR A 347 -5.29 -1.99 3.99
CA THR A 347 -6.20 -1.38 4.97
C THR A 347 -5.63 -1.46 6.38
N PHE A 348 -5.18 -2.64 6.82
CA PHE A 348 -4.58 -2.81 8.15
C PHE A 348 -3.24 -2.08 8.30
N ASN A 349 -2.60 -1.63 7.23
CA ASN A 349 -1.39 -0.81 7.25
C ASN A 349 -1.65 0.67 6.94
N GLY A 350 -2.91 1.12 6.99
CA GLY A 350 -3.28 2.52 6.75
C GLY A 350 -3.03 2.99 5.31
N LYS A 351 -3.07 2.06 4.34
CA LYS A 351 -2.93 2.37 2.91
C LYS A 351 -4.26 2.19 2.20
N VAL A 352 -4.49 2.98 1.16
CA VAL A 352 -5.61 2.78 0.25
C VAL A 352 -5.55 1.35 -0.32
N THR A 353 -6.70 0.69 -0.29
CA THR A 353 -6.90 -0.65 -0.85
C THR A 353 -6.59 -0.66 -2.34
N SER A 354 -6.08 -1.78 -2.82
CA SER A 354 -5.89 -2.10 -4.24
C SER A 354 -6.13 -3.60 -4.44
N CYS A 355 -5.78 -4.14 -5.61
CA CYS A 355 -5.82 -5.57 -5.87
C CYS A 355 -4.54 -6.04 -6.55
N LEU A 356 -4.02 -7.19 -6.13
CA LEU A 356 -2.79 -7.77 -6.71
C LEU A 356 -2.96 -8.03 -8.21
N VAL A 357 -4.13 -8.56 -8.60
CA VAL A 357 -4.42 -8.90 -10.00
C VAL A 357 -5.08 -7.74 -10.76
N ASN A 358 -5.51 -6.69 -10.06
CA ASN A 358 -6.09 -5.49 -10.65
C ASN A 358 -5.61 -4.21 -9.92
N PRO A 359 -4.42 -3.71 -10.25
CA PRO A 359 -3.88 -2.44 -9.73
C PRO A 359 -4.81 -1.23 -9.87
N ARG A 360 -5.76 -1.22 -10.82
CA ARG A 360 -6.74 -0.13 -10.98
C ARG A 360 -7.77 -0.06 -9.86
N ALA A 361 -7.94 -1.13 -9.07
CA ALA A 361 -8.95 -1.17 -8.01
C ALA A 361 -8.72 -0.02 -7.01
N CYS A 362 -9.75 0.81 -6.81
CA CYS A 362 -9.73 2.04 -6.00
C CYS A 362 -8.83 3.16 -6.54
N HIS A 363 -8.27 2.99 -7.74
CA HIS A 363 -7.37 3.90 -8.46
C HIS A 363 -7.89 4.13 -9.89
N GLU A 364 -9.20 3.98 -10.11
CA GLU A 364 -9.84 4.04 -11.42
C GLU A 364 -9.62 5.37 -12.14
N THR A 365 -9.53 6.46 -11.37
CA THR A 365 -9.28 7.83 -11.84
C THR A 365 -7.79 8.16 -11.99
N GLU A 366 -6.90 7.31 -11.49
CA GLU A 366 -5.45 7.55 -11.47
C GLU A 366 -4.73 6.67 -12.49
N LEU A 367 -5.05 5.37 -12.53
CA LEU A 367 -4.54 4.43 -13.51
C LEU A 367 -5.57 4.24 -14.64
N VAL A 368 -5.54 5.17 -15.58
CA VAL A 368 -6.42 5.20 -16.75
C VAL A 368 -5.75 4.49 -17.93
N ILE A 369 -6.42 3.49 -18.49
CA ILE A 369 -5.94 2.72 -19.65
C ILE A 369 -6.70 3.18 -20.89
N GLU A 370 -6.17 4.20 -21.57
CA GLU A 370 -6.77 4.75 -22.79
C GLU A 370 -6.14 4.17 -24.07
N PRO A 371 -6.88 4.10 -25.19
CA PRO A 371 -6.33 3.75 -26.49
C PRO A 371 -5.15 4.65 -26.89
N THR A 372 -4.12 4.07 -27.50
CA THR A 372 -2.97 4.82 -28.00
C THR A 372 -3.29 5.51 -29.32
N SER A 373 -2.80 6.75 -29.49
CA SER A 373 -2.75 7.43 -30.78
C SER A 373 -1.46 7.16 -31.57
N SER A 374 -0.47 6.49 -30.95
CA SER A 374 0.85 6.22 -31.51
C SER A 374 1.29 4.77 -31.25
N SER A 375 0.74 3.85 -32.04
CA SER A 375 1.04 2.41 -31.91
C SER A 375 2.52 2.09 -32.18
N ARG A 376 3.24 1.72 -31.12
CA ARG A 376 4.58 1.09 -31.17
C ARG A 376 4.54 -0.44 -31.35
N SER A 377 5.59 -0.99 -31.96
CA SER A 377 5.95 -2.41 -31.95
C SER A 377 6.84 -2.73 -30.75
N ILE A 378 6.43 -3.69 -29.92
CA ILE A 378 7.04 -3.91 -28.60
C ILE A 378 7.38 -5.39 -28.42
N ALA A 379 8.64 -5.67 -28.08
CA ALA A 379 9.07 -6.98 -27.63
C ALA A 379 9.02 -7.05 -26.09
N VAL A 380 8.32 -8.05 -25.56
CA VAL A 380 8.26 -8.32 -24.11
C VAL A 380 8.98 -9.63 -23.86
N VAL A 381 10.02 -9.63 -23.03
CA VAL A 381 10.84 -10.82 -22.77
C VAL A 381 10.53 -11.35 -21.37
N GLY A 382 9.86 -12.49 -21.30
CA GLY A 382 9.43 -13.17 -20.09
C GLY A 382 7.91 -13.08 -19.88
N ALA A 383 7.22 -14.21 -19.90
CA ALA A 383 5.78 -14.31 -19.67
C ALA A 383 5.45 -14.58 -18.20
N GLY A 384 6.21 -13.97 -17.28
CA GLY A 384 5.84 -13.89 -15.86
C GLY A 384 4.73 -12.85 -15.62
N PRO A 385 4.23 -12.69 -14.38
CA PRO A 385 3.10 -11.80 -14.07
C PRO A 385 3.33 -10.34 -14.52
N ALA A 386 4.57 -9.82 -14.45
CA ALA A 386 4.89 -8.48 -14.96
C ALA A 386 4.74 -8.39 -16.49
N GLY A 387 5.34 -9.33 -17.23
CA GLY A 387 5.28 -9.35 -18.69
C GLY A 387 3.88 -9.62 -19.21
N LEU A 388 3.11 -10.49 -18.56
CA LEU A 388 1.71 -10.76 -18.89
C LEU A 388 0.82 -9.51 -18.69
N ALA A 389 0.98 -8.84 -17.56
CA ALA A 389 0.25 -7.61 -17.27
C ALA A 389 0.59 -6.51 -18.28
N PHE A 390 1.87 -6.25 -18.52
CA PHE A 390 2.30 -5.27 -19.51
C PHE A 390 1.80 -5.63 -20.91
N ALA A 391 2.04 -6.85 -21.38
CA ALA A 391 1.76 -7.25 -22.76
C ALA A 391 0.27 -7.14 -23.10
N THR A 392 -0.58 -7.62 -22.19
CA THR A 392 -2.03 -7.62 -22.43
C THR A 392 -2.63 -6.22 -22.33
N THR A 393 -2.18 -5.40 -21.37
CA THR A 393 -2.61 -3.99 -21.25
C THR A 393 -2.11 -3.12 -22.41
N ALA A 394 -0.85 -3.28 -22.84
CA ALA A 394 -0.32 -2.52 -23.97
C ALA A 394 -1.02 -2.89 -25.29
N ALA A 395 -1.32 -4.17 -25.50
CA ALA A 395 -2.07 -4.62 -26.67
C ALA A 395 -3.53 -4.14 -26.64
N GLU A 396 -4.18 -4.11 -25.48
CA GLU A 396 -5.53 -3.52 -25.30
C GLU A 396 -5.57 -2.03 -25.68
N ARG A 397 -4.50 -1.28 -25.41
CA ARG A 397 -4.37 0.11 -25.87
C ARG A 397 -4.18 0.24 -27.38
N GLY A 398 -3.77 -0.82 -28.08
CA GLY A 398 -3.55 -0.84 -29.53
C GLY A 398 -2.08 -1.00 -29.98
N HIS A 399 -1.14 -1.27 -29.08
CA HIS A 399 0.25 -1.57 -29.46
C HIS A 399 0.40 -2.95 -30.09
N LYS A 400 1.40 -3.11 -30.97
CA LYS A 400 1.77 -4.41 -31.56
C LYS A 400 2.75 -5.13 -30.66
N VAL A 401 2.26 -6.05 -29.83
CA VAL A 401 3.07 -6.72 -28.82
C VAL A 401 3.44 -8.14 -29.23
N THR A 402 4.73 -8.47 -29.14
CA THR A 402 5.24 -9.85 -29.19
C THR A 402 5.80 -10.24 -27.83
N LEU A 403 5.22 -11.28 -27.21
CA LEU A 403 5.60 -11.79 -25.91
C LEU A 403 6.41 -13.07 -26.06
N PHE A 404 7.68 -13.04 -25.64
CA PHE A 404 8.60 -14.16 -25.68
C PHE A 404 8.70 -14.84 -24.32
N GLU A 405 8.69 -16.17 -24.31
CA GLU A 405 8.86 -16.99 -23.11
C GLU A 405 9.77 -18.17 -23.42
N ALA A 406 10.79 -18.37 -22.58
CA ALA A 406 11.75 -19.45 -22.76
C ALA A 406 11.12 -20.83 -22.47
N GLY A 407 10.16 -20.91 -21.56
CA GLY A 407 9.44 -22.13 -21.22
C GLY A 407 8.28 -22.47 -22.16
N ALA A 408 7.72 -23.67 -21.97
CA ALA A 408 6.61 -24.20 -22.76
C ALA A 408 5.23 -23.63 -22.38
N ARG A 409 5.14 -22.74 -21.40
CA ARG A 409 3.90 -22.14 -20.91
C ARG A 409 4.16 -20.77 -20.28
N ILE A 410 3.15 -19.91 -20.32
CA ILE A 410 3.15 -18.63 -19.60
C ILE A 410 3.13 -18.84 -18.08
N GLY A 411 3.48 -17.80 -17.34
CA GLY A 411 3.22 -17.67 -15.91
C GLY A 411 4.46 -17.47 -15.04
N GLY A 412 5.66 -17.79 -15.55
CA GLY A 412 6.90 -17.67 -14.77
C GLY A 412 6.78 -18.33 -13.39
N GLN A 413 7.10 -17.58 -12.32
CA GLN A 413 7.03 -18.07 -10.94
C GLN A 413 5.61 -18.42 -10.45
N PHE A 414 4.53 -17.98 -11.11
CA PHE A 414 3.17 -18.41 -10.74
C PHE A 414 2.94 -19.90 -11.00
N ASN A 415 3.61 -20.48 -12.00
CA ASN A 415 3.57 -21.94 -12.21
C ASN A 415 4.18 -22.72 -11.05
N ILE A 416 5.01 -22.08 -10.22
CA ILE A 416 5.62 -22.66 -9.03
C ILE A 416 4.72 -22.39 -7.83
N ALA A 417 4.28 -21.15 -7.66
CA ALA A 417 3.41 -20.74 -6.56
C ALA A 417 2.10 -21.54 -6.51
N MET A 418 1.49 -21.85 -7.65
CA MET A 418 0.22 -22.60 -7.70
C MET A 418 0.33 -24.06 -7.25
N GLN A 419 1.56 -24.57 -7.08
CA GLN A 419 1.80 -25.93 -6.60
C GLN A 419 1.92 -26.02 -5.08
N ILE A 420 1.93 -24.87 -4.39
CA ILE A 420 1.98 -24.82 -2.94
C ILE A 420 0.55 -25.08 -2.40
N PRO A 421 0.37 -26.03 -1.46
CA PRO A 421 -0.92 -26.25 -0.82
C PRO A 421 -1.50 -24.95 -0.26
N GLY A 422 -2.73 -24.63 -0.64
CA GLY A 422 -3.39 -23.38 -0.29
C GLY A 422 -3.07 -22.18 -1.20
N LYS A 423 -2.42 -22.40 -2.36
CA LYS A 423 -2.18 -21.40 -3.42
C LYS A 423 -2.63 -21.86 -4.81
N GLU A 424 -3.47 -22.89 -4.89
CA GLU A 424 -3.97 -23.45 -6.15
C GLU A 424 -4.71 -22.41 -6.99
N GLU A 425 -5.32 -21.43 -6.32
CA GLU A 425 -6.06 -20.29 -6.89
C GLU A 425 -5.22 -19.43 -7.86
N PHE A 426 -3.87 -19.48 -7.78
CA PHE A 426 -2.99 -18.77 -8.72
C PHE A 426 -3.13 -19.27 -10.17
N SER A 427 -3.62 -20.50 -10.36
CA SER A 427 -3.97 -21.03 -11.69
C SER A 427 -5.02 -20.17 -12.41
N GLU A 428 -5.93 -19.55 -11.68
CA GLU A 428 -6.96 -18.67 -12.25
C GLU A 428 -6.37 -17.39 -12.85
N THR A 429 -5.31 -16.84 -12.26
CA THR A 429 -4.62 -15.68 -12.84
C THR A 429 -3.92 -16.05 -14.14
N LEU A 430 -3.36 -17.27 -14.25
CA LEU A 430 -2.75 -17.75 -15.49
C LEU A 430 -3.80 -18.02 -16.56
N ARG A 431 -4.92 -18.63 -16.18
CA ARG A 431 -6.09 -18.79 -17.03
C ARG A 431 -6.56 -17.43 -17.55
N TYR A 432 -6.67 -16.42 -16.68
CA TYR A 432 -7.05 -15.05 -17.04
C TYR A 432 -6.12 -14.45 -18.10
N PHE A 433 -4.81 -14.47 -17.85
CA PHE A 433 -3.86 -13.90 -18.81
C PHE A 433 -3.78 -14.69 -20.12
N GLY A 434 -3.97 -16.01 -20.11
CA GLY A 434 -4.10 -16.81 -21.32
C GLY A 434 -5.25 -16.30 -22.21
N ARG A 435 -6.42 -16.06 -21.59
CA ARG A 435 -7.58 -15.49 -22.28
C ARG A 435 -7.36 -14.07 -22.75
N ARG A 436 -6.68 -13.23 -21.95
CA ARG A 436 -6.33 -11.87 -22.35
C ARG A 436 -5.40 -11.84 -23.56
N ILE A 437 -4.40 -12.72 -23.62
CA ILE A 437 -3.50 -12.85 -24.79
C ILE A 437 -4.30 -13.14 -26.07
N GLU A 438 -5.24 -14.08 -25.99
CA GLU A 438 -6.12 -14.41 -27.12
C GLU A 438 -7.00 -13.22 -27.54
N GLN A 439 -7.61 -12.53 -26.57
CA GLN A 439 -8.50 -11.40 -26.81
C GLN A 439 -7.81 -10.17 -27.37
N THR A 440 -6.60 -9.86 -26.89
CA THR A 440 -5.86 -8.65 -27.29
C THR A 440 -4.95 -8.88 -28.49
N GLY A 441 -4.83 -10.13 -28.97
CA GLY A 441 -4.03 -10.46 -30.15
C GLY A 441 -2.52 -10.38 -29.91
N VAL A 442 -2.06 -10.50 -28.66
CA VAL A 442 -0.62 -10.56 -28.34
C VAL A 442 0.01 -11.76 -29.06
N VAL A 443 1.09 -11.52 -29.80
CA VAL A 443 1.83 -12.59 -30.48
C VAL A 443 2.69 -13.32 -29.45
N LEU A 444 2.19 -14.45 -28.94
CA LEU A 444 2.89 -15.26 -27.95
C LEU A 444 3.87 -16.25 -28.62
N LYS A 445 5.13 -16.25 -28.16
CA LYS A 445 6.18 -17.17 -28.58
C LYS A 445 6.76 -17.92 -27.38
N LEU A 446 6.23 -19.12 -27.15
CA LEU A 446 6.72 -20.06 -26.13
C LEU A 446 7.94 -20.81 -26.64
N ASN A 447 8.67 -21.49 -25.75
CA ASN A 447 9.90 -22.24 -26.06
C ASN A 447 10.93 -21.39 -26.82
N THR A 448 10.94 -20.08 -26.60
CA THR A 448 11.73 -19.12 -27.36
C THR A 448 12.56 -18.28 -26.41
N ARG A 449 13.79 -18.73 -26.13
CA ARG A 449 14.78 -17.91 -25.44
C ARG A 449 15.44 -16.98 -26.45
N VAL A 450 15.23 -15.68 -26.30
CA VAL A 450 15.73 -14.66 -27.23
C VAL A 450 17.09 -14.11 -26.83
N SER A 451 17.90 -13.81 -27.82
CA SER A 451 19.15 -13.04 -27.72
C SER A 451 18.93 -11.57 -28.09
N ALA A 452 19.86 -10.68 -27.71
CA ALA A 452 19.80 -9.27 -28.09
C ALA A 452 19.79 -9.07 -29.62
N ALA A 453 20.57 -9.86 -30.36
CA ALA A 453 20.65 -9.81 -31.82
C ALA A 453 19.32 -10.18 -32.50
N GLU A 454 18.52 -11.05 -31.90
CA GLU A 454 17.21 -11.41 -32.45
C GLU A 454 16.16 -10.30 -32.29
N LEU A 455 16.36 -9.38 -31.34
CA LEU A 455 15.44 -8.27 -31.05
C LEU A 455 15.89 -6.95 -31.70
N ALA A 456 17.21 -6.74 -31.83
CA ALA A 456 17.79 -5.50 -32.34
C ALA A 456 17.24 -5.11 -33.72
N GLY A 457 16.80 -3.85 -33.85
CA GLY A 457 16.28 -3.29 -35.10
C GLY A 457 14.92 -3.82 -35.57
N LYS A 458 14.25 -4.69 -34.80
CA LYS A 458 12.94 -5.28 -35.16
C LYS A 458 11.75 -4.73 -34.37
N PHE A 459 12.01 -4.02 -33.28
CA PHE A 459 11.00 -3.49 -32.37
C PHE A 459 11.35 -2.06 -31.96
N ASP A 460 10.34 -1.24 -31.70
CA ASP A 460 10.53 0.15 -31.26
C ASP A 460 10.91 0.26 -29.77
N GLU A 461 10.54 -0.77 -29.00
CA GLU A 461 10.74 -0.88 -27.55
C GLU A 461 11.00 -2.34 -27.16
N VAL A 462 11.85 -2.55 -26.15
CA VAL A 462 12.04 -3.84 -25.49
C VAL A 462 11.72 -3.73 -24.01
N VAL A 463 10.79 -4.55 -23.53
CA VAL A 463 10.43 -4.65 -22.10
C VAL A 463 10.96 -5.96 -21.55
N LEU A 464 11.95 -5.87 -20.67
CA LEU A 464 12.54 -7.01 -19.98
C LEU A 464 11.73 -7.31 -18.71
N ALA A 465 11.01 -8.42 -18.76
CA ALA A 465 10.23 -9.01 -17.67
C ALA A 465 10.77 -10.41 -17.31
N THR A 466 12.09 -10.57 -17.45
CA THR A 466 12.85 -11.83 -17.40
C THR A 466 12.87 -12.50 -16.02
N GLY A 467 12.37 -11.84 -14.98
CA GLY A 467 12.26 -12.41 -13.64
C GLY A 467 13.59 -12.38 -12.87
N ILE A 468 13.91 -13.48 -12.21
CA ILE A 468 14.97 -13.55 -11.21
C ILE A 468 15.82 -14.81 -11.36
N VAL A 469 16.96 -14.80 -10.69
CA VAL A 469 17.78 -15.99 -10.41
C VAL A 469 17.76 -16.25 -8.88
N PRO A 470 17.62 -17.51 -8.41
CA PRO A 470 17.82 -17.85 -7.00
C PRO A 470 19.20 -17.40 -6.49
N ARG A 471 19.25 -16.78 -5.30
CA ARG A 471 20.53 -16.39 -4.69
C ARG A 471 21.23 -17.60 -4.09
N GLN A 472 22.46 -17.87 -4.52
CA GLN A 472 23.35 -18.83 -3.87
C GLN A 472 24.11 -18.14 -2.72
N PRO A 473 24.02 -18.64 -1.48
CA PRO A 473 24.74 -18.07 -0.35
C PRO A 473 26.20 -18.51 -0.35
N ASP A 474 27.09 -17.67 0.19
CA ASP A 474 28.48 -18.02 0.44
C ASP A 474 28.58 -18.85 1.74
N ILE A 475 28.53 -20.17 1.60
CA ILE A 475 28.62 -21.16 2.68
C ILE A 475 29.55 -22.27 2.21
N GLU A 476 30.48 -22.70 3.06
CA GLU A 476 31.36 -23.83 2.75
C GLU A 476 30.52 -25.10 2.46
N GLY A 477 30.77 -25.75 1.33
CA GLY A 477 30.01 -26.93 0.92
C GLY A 477 28.63 -26.62 0.32
N VAL A 478 28.37 -25.39 -0.15
CA VAL A 478 27.11 -25.05 -0.83
C VAL A 478 26.80 -25.92 -2.06
N ASP A 479 27.82 -26.50 -2.71
CA ASP A 479 27.68 -27.41 -3.85
C ASP A 479 27.58 -28.90 -3.43
N HIS A 480 27.50 -29.19 -2.13
CA HIS A 480 27.39 -30.56 -1.61
C HIS A 480 26.11 -31.26 -2.13
N PRO A 481 26.10 -32.58 -2.43
CA PRO A 481 24.94 -33.28 -2.99
C PRO A 481 23.64 -33.22 -2.16
N LYS A 482 23.72 -32.86 -0.88
CA LYS A 482 22.56 -32.65 0.00
C LYS A 482 21.83 -31.34 -0.30
N VAL A 483 22.49 -30.38 -0.95
CA VAL A 483 21.97 -29.04 -1.20
C VAL A 483 21.07 -29.04 -2.43
N LEU A 484 19.88 -28.47 -2.27
CA LEU A 484 18.92 -28.25 -3.35
C LEU A 484 18.42 -26.80 -3.29
N GLY A 485 18.21 -26.17 -4.44
CA GLY A 485 17.48 -24.90 -4.52
C GLY A 485 15.97 -25.11 -4.39
N TYR A 486 15.23 -24.07 -4.01
CA TYR A 486 13.76 -24.15 -3.99
C TYR A 486 13.15 -24.49 -5.38
N LEU A 487 13.83 -24.12 -6.47
CA LEU A 487 13.41 -24.50 -7.83
C LEU A 487 13.61 -25.99 -8.11
N ASP A 488 14.74 -26.57 -7.67
CA ASP A 488 14.99 -28.02 -7.80
C ASP A 488 13.86 -28.83 -7.16
N VAL A 489 13.38 -28.36 -6.02
CA VAL A 489 12.31 -28.99 -5.24
C VAL A 489 10.94 -28.76 -5.87
N LEU A 490 10.57 -27.50 -6.07
CA LEU A 490 9.19 -27.14 -6.44
C LEU A 490 8.93 -27.28 -7.95
N ARG A 491 9.89 -26.94 -8.80
CA ARG A 491 9.75 -27.00 -10.27
C ARG A 491 10.23 -28.35 -10.80
N ASP A 492 11.45 -28.75 -10.45
CA ASP A 492 12.11 -29.91 -11.06
C ASP A 492 11.83 -31.23 -10.33
N LYS A 493 11.16 -31.16 -9.18
CA LYS A 493 10.70 -32.32 -8.40
C LYS A 493 11.83 -33.26 -8.01
N LYS A 494 13.04 -32.73 -7.75
CA LYS A 494 14.14 -33.54 -7.24
C LYS A 494 13.72 -34.21 -5.91
N PRO A 495 14.11 -35.47 -5.66
CA PRO A 495 13.78 -36.17 -4.43
C PRO A 495 14.31 -35.42 -3.21
N VAL A 496 13.48 -35.35 -2.16
CA VAL A 496 13.84 -34.77 -0.86
C VAL A 496 13.61 -35.84 0.21
N GLY A 497 14.64 -36.08 1.04
CA GLY A 497 14.63 -37.07 2.11
C GLY A 497 13.66 -36.74 3.26
N ARG A 498 13.82 -37.45 4.39
CA ARG A 498 12.92 -37.37 5.53
C ARG A 498 13.22 -36.16 6.42
N ARG A 499 14.51 -35.87 6.67
CA ARG A 499 14.97 -34.77 7.52
C ARG A 499 15.49 -33.63 6.66
N VAL A 500 14.93 -32.44 6.83
CA VAL A 500 15.16 -31.30 5.94
C VAL A 500 15.48 -30.04 6.74
N ALA A 501 16.56 -29.34 6.37
CA ALA A 501 16.81 -27.96 6.80
C ALA A 501 16.50 -27.00 5.65
N ILE A 502 15.76 -25.93 5.92
CA ILE A 502 15.44 -24.87 4.96
C ILE A 502 16.16 -23.59 5.42
N LEU A 503 17.03 -23.05 4.57
CA LEU A 503 17.77 -21.81 4.84
C LEU A 503 17.05 -20.62 4.21
N GLY A 504 16.57 -19.72 5.05
CA GLY A 504 15.83 -18.52 4.64
C GLY A 504 14.34 -18.67 4.87
N ALA A 505 13.80 -17.86 5.77
CA ALA A 505 12.41 -17.92 6.21
C ALA A 505 11.56 -16.73 5.73
N GLY A 506 11.84 -16.24 4.51
CA GLY A 506 10.94 -15.35 3.78
C GLY A 506 9.75 -16.11 3.18
N GLY A 507 8.93 -15.45 2.35
CA GLY A 507 7.74 -16.05 1.74
C GLY A 507 7.98 -17.40 1.06
N ILE A 508 9.06 -17.51 0.26
CA ILE A 508 9.43 -18.77 -0.43
C ILE A 508 9.81 -19.87 0.57
N GLY A 509 10.52 -19.54 1.66
CA GLY A 509 10.89 -20.52 2.67
C GLY A 509 9.68 -21.12 3.38
N PHE A 510 8.69 -20.29 3.69
CA PHE A 510 7.40 -20.76 4.21
C PHE A 510 6.63 -21.61 3.20
N ASP A 511 6.62 -21.23 1.92
CA ASP A 511 5.96 -22.00 0.87
C ASP A 511 6.62 -23.38 0.67
N VAL A 512 7.95 -23.45 0.68
CA VAL A 512 8.67 -24.72 0.61
C VAL A 512 8.40 -25.57 1.84
N ALA A 513 8.42 -24.98 3.04
CA ALA A 513 8.08 -25.70 4.27
C ALA A 513 6.66 -26.26 4.21
N GLU A 514 5.69 -25.48 3.74
CA GLU A 514 4.30 -25.91 3.54
C GLU A 514 4.27 -27.09 2.57
N TYR A 515 4.83 -26.94 1.36
CA TYR A 515 4.87 -27.98 0.34
C TYR A 515 5.49 -29.30 0.84
N LEU A 516 6.61 -29.22 1.57
CA LEU A 516 7.31 -30.42 2.07
C LEU A 516 6.63 -31.06 3.29
N SER A 517 5.77 -30.31 3.99
CA SER A 517 5.01 -30.78 5.16
C SER A 517 3.67 -31.42 4.81
N HIS A 518 3.24 -31.34 3.55
CA HIS A 518 1.97 -31.91 3.08
C HIS A 518 2.15 -33.26 2.38
N ALA A 519 1.11 -34.09 2.49
CA ALA A 519 0.89 -35.27 1.67
C ALA A 519 -0.55 -35.30 1.18
N GLY A 520 -0.79 -35.82 -0.03
CA GLY A 520 -2.13 -35.96 -0.58
C GLY A 520 -2.78 -34.63 -0.99
N VAL A 521 -4.11 -34.56 -0.87
CA VAL A 521 -4.90 -33.40 -1.28
C VAL A 521 -4.80 -32.30 -0.23
N SER A 522 -4.65 -31.05 -0.71
CA SER A 522 -4.61 -29.86 0.11
C SER A 522 -5.96 -29.60 0.81
N PRO A 523 -5.97 -29.19 2.10
CA PRO A 523 -7.19 -28.77 2.79
C PRO A 523 -7.94 -27.63 2.08
N SER A 524 -7.26 -26.78 1.29
CA SER A 524 -7.91 -25.69 0.54
C SER A 524 -8.86 -26.19 -0.56
N LEU A 525 -8.72 -27.45 -0.98
CA LEU A 525 -9.58 -28.09 -1.98
C LEU A 525 -10.64 -29.01 -1.35
N GLU A 526 -10.55 -29.30 -0.06
CA GLU A 526 -11.43 -30.23 0.64
C GLU A 526 -11.90 -29.66 1.98
N ALA A 527 -13.16 -29.19 2.01
CA ALA A 527 -13.71 -28.48 3.17
C ALA A 527 -13.73 -29.30 4.47
N SER A 528 -14.01 -30.61 4.41
CA SER A 528 -13.95 -31.51 5.56
C SER A 528 -12.57 -31.53 6.21
N LYS A 529 -11.52 -31.64 5.39
CA LYS A 529 -10.12 -31.63 5.85
C LYS A 529 -9.76 -30.28 6.45
N PHE A 530 -10.16 -29.19 5.81
CA PHE A 530 -9.96 -27.84 6.37
C PHE A 530 -10.66 -27.66 7.72
N PHE A 531 -11.92 -28.09 7.86
CA PHE A 531 -12.64 -28.00 9.13
C PHE A 531 -12.00 -28.86 10.22
N ALA A 532 -11.56 -30.07 9.88
CA ALA A 532 -10.84 -30.94 10.80
C ALA A 532 -9.55 -30.29 11.29
N GLU A 533 -8.71 -29.79 10.38
CA GLU A 533 -7.41 -29.16 10.69
C GLU A 533 -7.56 -27.92 11.57
N TRP A 534 -8.58 -27.11 11.34
CA TRP A 534 -8.79 -25.84 12.07
C TRP A 534 -9.77 -25.94 13.24
N GLY A 535 -10.38 -27.11 13.47
CA GLY A 535 -11.32 -27.31 14.57
C GLY A 535 -12.67 -26.60 14.36
N ILE A 536 -13.19 -26.56 13.14
CA ILE A 536 -14.54 -26.04 12.84
C ILE A 536 -15.55 -27.18 12.95
N ASP A 537 -16.59 -27.00 13.77
CA ASP A 537 -17.68 -27.97 13.91
C ASP A 537 -18.84 -27.64 12.96
N ALA A 538 -18.83 -28.26 11.77
CA ALA A 538 -19.89 -28.10 10.78
C ALA A 538 -21.28 -28.56 11.24
N ARG A 539 -21.36 -29.33 12.34
CA ARG A 539 -22.65 -29.78 12.92
C ARG A 539 -23.21 -28.77 13.93
N TYR A 540 -22.41 -27.81 14.38
CA TYR A 540 -22.80 -26.85 15.42
C TYR A 540 -23.12 -27.50 16.78
N ALA A 541 -22.47 -28.62 17.12
CA ALA A 541 -22.69 -29.33 18.38
C ALA A 541 -22.06 -28.63 19.60
N ARG A 542 -21.21 -27.63 19.37
CA ARG A 542 -20.55 -26.81 20.40
C ARG A 542 -20.69 -25.32 20.08
N ARG A 543 -20.65 -24.50 21.14
CA ARG A 543 -20.70 -23.03 21.06
C ARG A 543 -19.59 -22.48 20.16
N GLY A 544 -19.89 -21.40 19.43
CA GLY A 544 -18.96 -20.79 18.48
C GLY A 544 -18.65 -21.65 17.25
N GLY A 545 -19.27 -22.83 17.11
CA GLY A 545 -19.00 -23.81 16.05
C GLY A 545 -17.56 -24.33 16.08
N LEU A 546 -17.03 -24.58 17.28
CA LEU A 546 -15.67 -25.06 17.50
C LEU A 546 -15.63 -26.54 17.92
N MET A 547 -14.66 -27.28 17.42
CA MET A 547 -14.27 -28.60 17.91
C MET A 547 -12.76 -28.68 18.11
N THR A 548 -12.28 -29.76 18.72
CA THR A 548 -10.84 -29.99 18.85
C THR A 548 -10.22 -30.21 17.46
N PRO A 549 -9.17 -29.45 17.08
CA PRO A 549 -8.46 -29.65 15.83
C PRO A 549 -7.92 -31.07 15.69
N GLN A 550 -8.01 -31.62 14.48
CA GLN A 550 -7.47 -32.93 14.09
C GLN A 550 -6.31 -32.71 13.13
N LEU A 551 -5.09 -32.89 13.64
CA LEU A 551 -3.87 -32.59 12.90
C LEU A 551 -3.32 -33.85 12.22
N GLU A 552 -3.02 -33.75 10.94
CA GLU A 552 -2.31 -34.81 10.21
C GLU A 552 -0.81 -34.78 10.53
N ALA A 553 -0.19 -35.97 10.59
CA ALA A 553 1.25 -36.08 10.76
C ALA A 553 1.97 -35.62 9.47
N ALA A 554 2.96 -34.74 9.61
CA ALA A 554 3.80 -34.34 8.49
C ALA A 554 4.65 -35.54 7.99
N PRO A 555 4.85 -35.70 6.67
CA PRO A 555 5.65 -36.79 6.12
C PRO A 555 7.16 -36.61 6.36
N ARG A 556 7.58 -35.41 6.81
CA ARG A 556 8.99 -35.01 6.97
C ARG A 556 9.22 -34.25 8.26
N GLU A 557 10.45 -34.34 8.75
CA GLU A 557 10.96 -33.55 9.86
C GLU A 557 11.67 -32.31 9.29
N ILE A 558 11.08 -31.13 9.49
CA ILE A 558 11.53 -29.89 8.85
C ILE A 558 11.99 -28.90 9.90
N VAL A 559 13.17 -28.30 9.67
CA VAL A 559 13.65 -27.12 10.39
C VAL A 559 13.79 -25.93 9.43
N LEU A 560 13.10 -24.84 9.73
CA LEU A 560 13.12 -23.58 8.99
C LEU A 560 13.99 -22.56 9.73
N LEU A 561 15.07 -22.12 9.08
CA LEU A 561 16.15 -21.36 9.69
C LEU A 561 16.24 -19.95 9.10
N GLN A 562 16.56 -18.96 9.93
CA GLN A 562 16.95 -17.62 9.47
C GLN A 562 18.08 -17.03 10.31
N ARG A 563 18.89 -16.17 9.68
CA ARG A 563 19.96 -15.41 10.36
C ARG A 563 19.43 -14.30 11.27
N LYS A 564 18.34 -13.64 10.87
CA LYS A 564 17.73 -12.57 11.66
C LYS A 564 17.28 -13.12 13.01
N THR A 565 17.55 -12.38 14.09
CA THR A 565 17.13 -12.72 15.46
C THR A 565 15.65 -12.49 15.71
N SER A 566 14.99 -11.73 14.82
CA SER A 566 13.57 -11.44 14.88
C SER A 566 12.71 -12.70 14.67
N LYS A 567 11.42 -12.64 14.98
CA LYS A 567 10.55 -13.82 14.94
C LYS A 567 10.45 -14.38 13.51
N VAL A 568 10.55 -15.70 13.36
CA VAL A 568 10.43 -16.36 12.06
C VAL A 568 9.05 -16.09 11.45
N GLY A 569 9.04 -15.57 10.22
CA GLY A 569 7.82 -15.19 9.50
C GLY A 569 7.19 -13.88 9.95
N GLU A 570 7.88 -13.03 10.71
CA GLU A 570 7.41 -11.70 11.11
C GLU A 570 7.11 -10.78 9.92
N GLY A 571 7.91 -10.85 8.86
CA GLY A 571 7.73 -10.06 7.63
C GLY A 571 6.71 -10.62 6.62
N LEU A 572 5.95 -11.66 6.98
CA LEU A 572 4.86 -12.15 6.13
C LEU A 572 3.66 -11.18 6.16
N GLY A 573 2.69 -11.37 5.27
CA GLY A 573 1.49 -10.53 5.18
C GLY A 573 0.78 -10.38 6.54
N LYS A 574 0.33 -9.17 6.87
CA LYS A 574 -0.22 -8.83 8.20
C LYS A 574 -1.41 -9.72 8.59
N THR A 575 -2.24 -10.06 7.60
CA THR A 575 -3.47 -10.84 7.80
C THR A 575 -3.31 -12.33 7.52
N THR A 576 -2.19 -12.77 6.94
CA THR A 576 -1.96 -14.17 6.52
C THR A 576 -0.75 -14.84 7.18
N GLY A 577 0.23 -14.07 7.64
CA GLY A 577 1.45 -14.60 8.23
C GLY A 577 1.21 -15.45 9.48
N TRP A 578 0.19 -15.12 10.28
CA TRP A 578 -0.18 -15.93 11.44
C TRP A 578 -0.76 -17.30 11.04
N ILE A 579 -1.46 -17.37 9.90
CA ILE A 579 -2.03 -18.60 9.36
C ILE A 579 -0.89 -19.56 9.02
N HIS A 580 0.07 -19.10 8.21
CA HIS A 580 1.20 -19.92 7.79
C HIS A 580 2.05 -20.40 8.97
N ARG A 581 2.34 -19.52 9.94
CA ARG A 581 3.08 -19.91 11.16
C ARG A 581 2.33 -20.97 11.98
N THR A 582 1.00 -20.84 12.09
CA THR A 582 0.17 -21.78 12.85
C THR A 582 0.09 -23.14 12.14
N ALA A 583 -0.15 -23.14 10.82
CA ALA A 583 -0.19 -24.35 10.00
C ALA A 583 1.12 -25.14 10.08
N LEU A 584 2.27 -24.48 9.89
CA LEU A 584 3.58 -25.12 10.01
C LEU A 584 3.86 -25.64 11.42
N LYS A 585 3.49 -24.87 12.46
CA LYS A 585 3.62 -25.31 13.86
C LYS A 585 2.78 -26.56 14.13
N ASN A 586 1.54 -26.59 13.66
CA ASN A 586 0.63 -27.72 13.82
C ASN A 586 1.15 -28.98 13.11
N ARG A 587 1.94 -28.82 12.06
CA ARG A 587 2.65 -29.91 11.36
C ARG A 587 4.03 -30.23 11.94
N GLY A 588 4.39 -29.66 13.10
CA GLY A 588 5.64 -29.98 13.79
C GLY A 588 6.90 -29.37 13.17
N VAL A 589 6.78 -28.41 12.25
CA VAL A 589 7.93 -27.71 11.67
C VAL A 589 8.60 -26.85 12.74
N LYS A 590 9.90 -27.05 12.94
CA LYS A 590 10.71 -26.25 13.89
C LYS A 590 11.16 -24.97 13.20
N MET A 591 10.85 -23.81 13.79
CA MET A 591 11.24 -22.50 13.25
C MET A 591 12.27 -21.85 14.17
N ILE A 592 13.49 -21.58 13.67
CA ILE A 592 14.62 -21.11 14.49
C ILE A 592 15.21 -19.82 13.90
N PRO A 593 15.16 -18.69 14.63
CA PRO A 593 15.83 -17.46 14.26
C PRO A 593 17.27 -17.39 14.82
N GLY A 594 18.03 -16.37 14.42
CA GLY A 594 19.36 -16.08 14.97
C GLY A 594 20.42 -17.14 14.69
N VAL A 595 20.33 -17.81 13.54
CA VAL A 595 21.21 -18.93 13.17
C VAL A 595 22.40 -18.44 12.35
N THR A 596 23.61 -18.85 12.71
CA THR A 596 24.81 -18.69 11.87
C THR A 596 25.10 -20.00 11.15
N TYR A 597 25.29 -19.97 9.83
CA TYR A 597 25.61 -21.15 9.01
C TYR A 597 27.12 -21.22 8.80
N HIS A 598 27.74 -22.38 9.05
CA HIS A 598 29.18 -22.57 8.88
C HIS A 598 29.50 -23.35 7.61
N ARG A 599 29.07 -24.61 7.54
CA ARG A 599 29.37 -25.51 6.44
C ARG A 599 28.32 -26.59 6.26
N ILE A 600 28.32 -27.22 5.09
CA ILE A 600 27.45 -28.34 4.72
C ILE A 600 28.33 -29.52 4.27
N ASP A 601 28.17 -30.68 4.90
CA ASP A 601 28.92 -31.89 4.57
C ASP A 601 28.05 -33.16 4.73
N ASP A 602 28.67 -34.34 4.69
CA ASP A 602 28.00 -35.63 4.86
C ASP A 602 27.27 -35.78 6.20
N ALA A 603 27.79 -35.15 7.26
CA ALA A 603 27.15 -35.16 8.58
C ALA A 603 25.92 -34.26 8.65
N GLY A 604 25.83 -33.24 7.79
CA GLY A 604 24.64 -32.39 7.64
C GLY A 604 24.95 -30.90 7.59
N LEU A 605 24.07 -30.09 8.21
CA LEU A 605 24.23 -28.63 8.30
C LEU A 605 24.84 -28.24 9.64
N HIS A 606 26.01 -27.62 9.62
CA HIS A 606 26.73 -27.13 10.80
C HIS A 606 26.35 -25.67 11.06
N VAL A 607 25.89 -25.36 12.29
CA VAL A 607 25.39 -24.03 12.66
C VAL A 607 25.85 -23.61 14.06
N THR A 608 25.72 -22.32 14.36
CA THR A 608 25.68 -21.81 15.74
C THR A 608 24.30 -21.23 16.04
N ILE A 609 23.73 -21.59 17.19
CA ILE A 609 22.46 -21.05 17.70
C ILE A 609 22.69 -20.61 19.16
N GLY A 610 22.46 -19.33 19.46
CA GLY A 610 22.65 -18.82 20.83
C GLY A 610 24.06 -19.03 21.39
N GLY A 611 25.09 -18.99 20.52
CA GLY A 611 26.48 -19.22 20.89
C GLY A 611 26.89 -20.68 21.08
N LYS A 612 26.01 -21.64 20.80
CA LYS A 612 26.30 -23.08 20.85
C LYS A 612 26.36 -23.66 19.43
N ASP A 613 27.41 -24.42 19.16
CA ASP A 613 27.56 -25.11 17.89
C ASP A 613 26.69 -26.38 17.89
N GLU A 614 25.93 -26.56 16.81
CA GLU A 614 25.02 -27.67 16.60
C GLU A 614 25.17 -28.22 15.17
N ILE A 615 24.91 -29.51 15.01
CA ILE A 615 24.84 -30.16 13.70
C ILE A 615 23.40 -30.65 13.52
N PHE A 616 22.75 -30.22 12.45
CA PHE A 616 21.49 -30.80 12.00
C PHE A 616 21.79 -31.97 11.05
N PRO A 617 21.60 -33.24 11.46
CA PRO A 617 21.85 -34.41 10.62
C PRO A 617 20.71 -34.58 9.62
N VAL A 618 20.70 -33.75 8.58
CA VAL A 618 19.64 -33.71 7.58
C VAL A 618 20.01 -34.49 6.33
N ASP A 619 18.98 -34.99 5.66
CA ASP A 619 19.12 -35.68 4.39
C ASP A 619 19.28 -34.65 3.27
N ASN A 620 18.61 -33.49 3.38
CA ASN A 620 18.75 -32.38 2.45
C ASN A 620 18.76 -31.00 3.13
N VAL A 621 19.44 -30.05 2.48
CA VAL A 621 19.45 -28.62 2.82
C VAL A 621 18.83 -27.85 1.65
N ILE A 622 17.74 -27.13 1.88
CA ILE A 622 17.01 -26.40 0.83
C ILE A 622 17.33 -24.90 0.91
N LEU A 623 17.86 -24.33 -0.16
CA LEU A 623 18.21 -22.92 -0.24
C LEU A 623 16.98 -22.07 -0.63
N CYS A 624 16.53 -21.24 0.29
CA CYS A 624 15.49 -20.21 0.14
C CYS A 624 16.05 -18.82 0.51
N THR A 625 17.31 -18.57 0.17
CA THR A 625 18.15 -17.47 0.67
C THR A 625 17.97 -16.13 -0.05
N GLY A 626 16.90 -15.97 -0.82
CA GLY A 626 16.58 -14.77 -1.58
C GLY A 626 16.74 -14.93 -3.09
N GLN A 627 16.63 -13.81 -3.79
CA GLN A 627 16.60 -13.75 -5.26
C GLN A 627 17.46 -12.58 -5.76
N GLU A 628 17.85 -12.63 -7.03
CA GLU A 628 18.59 -11.58 -7.73
C GLU A 628 17.96 -11.28 -9.10
N PRO A 629 17.99 -10.04 -9.61
CA PRO A 629 17.36 -9.70 -10.89
C PRO A 629 18.04 -10.42 -12.07
N GLN A 630 17.26 -11.01 -12.98
CA GLN A 630 17.81 -11.62 -14.20
C GLN A 630 17.92 -10.58 -15.34
N ARG A 631 19.07 -9.92 -15.47
CA ARG A 631 19.29 -8.80 -16.40
C ARG A 631 20.26 -9.08 -17.55
N GLU A 632 20.53 -10.35 -17.85
CA GLU A 632 21.58 -10.76 -18.81
C GLU A 632 21.49 -10.09 -20.19
N LEU A 633 20.28 -9.80 -20.70
CA LEU A 633 20.09 -9.17 -22.02
C LEU A 633 20.27 -7.64 -22.02
N GLN A 634 20.21 -7.00 -20.84
CA GLN A 634 20.07 -5.55 -20.72
C GLN A 634 21.23 -4.79 -21.37
N ALA A 635 22.47 -5.13 -21.00
CA ALA A 635 23.66 -4.42 -21.48
C ALA A 635 23.78 -4.52 -23.01
N THR A 636 23.65 -5.73 -23.56
CA THR A 636 23.75 -5.97 -25.01
C THR A 636 22.63 -5.32 -25.82
N LEU A 637 21.42 -5.18 -25.26
CA LEU A 637 20.32 -4.48 -25.93
C LEU A 637 20.55 -2.96 -25.96
N LEU A 638 21.06 -2.40 -24.86
CA LEU A 638 21.46 -1.00 -24.81
C LEU A 638 22.61 -0.73 -25.78
N GLU A 639 23.65 -1.57 -25.81
CA GLU A 639 24.75 -1.46 -26.78
C GLU A 639 24.26 -1.53 -28.24
N ALA A 640 23.19 -2.29 -28.51
CA ALA A 640 22.54 -2.38 -29.81
C ALA A 640 21.63 -1.18 -30.16
N GLY A 641 21.60 -0.12 -29.34
CA GLY A 641 20.81 1.08 -29.61
C GLY A 641 19.33 0.97 -29.26
N MET A 642 18.90 -0.12 -28.61
CA MET A 642 17.49 -0.36 -28.32
C MET A 642 17.04 0.45 -27.11
N ARG A 643 15.76 0.85 -27.11
CA ARG A 643 15.09 1.39 -25.93
C ARG A 643 14.61 0.25 -25.04
N VAL A 644 15.12 0.20 -23.82
CA VAL A 644 14.92 -0.93 -22.91
C VAL A 644 14.21 -0.48 -21.63
N HIS A 645 13.22 -1.25 -21.19
CA HIS A 645 12.51 -1.05 -19.92
C HIS A 645 12.68 -2.29 -19.04
N LEU A 646 12.76 -2.10 -17.72
CA LEU A 646 12.80 -3.18 -16.74
C LEU A 646 11.51 -3.18 -15.93
N ILE A 647 10.89 -4.35 -15.78
CA ILE A 647 9.72 -4.51 -14.91
C ILE A 647 9.76 -5.81 -14.10
N GLY A 648 9.09 -5.79 -12.95
CA GLY A 648 8.98 -6.93 -12.05
C GLY A 648 10.32 -7.36 -11.46
N GLY A 649 10.53 -8.67 -11.35
CA GLY A 649 11.76 -9.22 -10.75
C GLY A 649 13.04 -8.86 -11.51
N ALA A 650 12.94 -8.58 -12.81
CA ALA A 650 14.08 -8.13 -13.62
C ALA A 650 14.53 -6.71 -13.23
N ASP A 651 13.62 -5.91 -12.67
CA ASP A 651 13.95 -4.62 -12.07
C ASP A 651 14.42 -4.80 -10.62
N VAL A 652 13.54 -5.22 -9.71
CA VAL A 652 13.89 -5.35 -8.28
C VAL A 652 13.54 -6.76 -7.78
N ALA A 653 14.51 -7.43 -7.16
CA ALA A 653 14.37 -8.81 -6.66
C ALA A 653 14.44 -8.92 -5.12
N ALA A 654 14.08 -7.83 -4.41
CA ALA A 654 14.22 -7.76 -2.95
C ALA A 654 13.39 -8.84 -2.21
N GLU A 655 12.10 -8.98 -2.54
CA GLU A 655 11.17 -9.95 -1.95
C GLU A 655 10.14 -10.43 -3.00
N LEU A 656 9.45 -11.54 -2.73
CA LEU A 656 8.45 -12.12 -3.63
C LEU A 656 7.18 -11.24 -3.67
N ASP A 657 7.01 -10.43 -4.71
CA ASP A 657 5.94 -9.43 -4.74
C ASP A 657 5.19 -9.32 -6.08
N ALA A 658 4.46 -10.36 -6.45
CA ALA A 658 3.64 -10.34 -7.66
C ALA A 658 2.69 -9.11 -7.77
N LYS A 659 2.28 -8.53 -6.64
CA LYS A 659 1.61 -7.22 -6.57
C LYS A 659 2.38 -6.10 -7.27
N ARG A 660 3.67 -5.92 -6.96
CA ARG A 660 4.51 -4.90 -7.64
C ARG A 660 4.74 -5.27 -9.09
N ALA A 661 4.99 -6.55 -9.37
CA ALA A 661 5.24 -7.03 -10.73
C ALA A 661 4.08 -6.68 -11.67
N ILE A 662 2.84 -7.00 -11.28
CA ILE A 662 1.63 -6.69 -12.08
C ILE A 662 1.40 -5.18 -12.16
N LYS A 663 1.50 -4.46 -11.02
CA LYS A 663 1.34 -3.00 -10.97
C LYS A 663 2.31 -2.28 -11.91
N GLN A 664 3.60 -2.59 -11.81
CA GLN A 664 4.64 -1.98 -12.64
C GLN A 664 4.44 -2.30 -14.13
N GLY A 665 4.01 -3.51 -14.45
CA GLY A 665 3.67 -3.88 -15.83
C GLY A 665 2.51 -3.05 -16.39
N MET A 666 1.44 -2.85 -15.62
CA MET A 666 0.29 -2.05 -16.05
C MET A 666 0.59 -0.55 -16.12
N GLU A 667 1.32 0.00 -15.14
CA GLU A 667 1.72 1.41 -15.13
C GLU A 667 2.61 1.77 -16.32
N LEU A 668 3.57 0.90 -16.64
CA LEU A 668 4.41 1.08 -17.83
C LEU A 668 3.56 0.97 -19.10
N ALA A 669 2.65 -0.01 -19.20
CA ALA A 669 1.78 -0.15 -20.37
C ALA A 669 0.87 1.07 -20.58
N ALA A 670 0.39 1.69 -19.51
CA ALA A 670 -0.46 2.89 -19.55
C ALA A 670 0.26 4.14 -20.08
N THR A 671 1.60 4.15 -20.05
CA THR A 671 2.41 5.35 -20.29
C THR A 671 3.60 5.13 -21.21
N ILE A 672 3.71 3.96 -21.87
CA ILE A 672 4.91 3.53 -22.60
C ILE A 672 5.38 4.57 -23.63
N GLU A 673 4.45 5.32 -24.23
CA GLU A 673 4.75 6.37 -25.20
C GLU A 673 5.60 7.51 -24.61
N ASN A 674 5.33 7.86 -23.34
CA ASN A 674 5.94 8.96 -22.60
C ASN A 674 6.96 8.49 -21.55
N SER A 675 7.16 7.17 -21.44
CA SER A 675 8.07 6.58 -20.46
C SER A 675 9.54 6.82 -20.81
N SER A 676 10.36 7.09 -19.80
CA SER A 676 11.82 7.20 -19.97
C SER A 676 12.43 5.81 -20.11
N ALA A 677 12.66 5.38 -21.35
CA ALA A 677 13.43 4.17 -21.63
C ALA A 677 14.88 4.32 -21.16
N LEU A 678 15.51 3.20 -20.79
CA LEU A 678 16.97 3.15 -20.63
C LEU A 678 17.59 3.37 -22.02
N THR A 679 18.48 4.35 -22.13
CA THR A 679 19.19 4.67 -23.37
C THR A 679 20.64 4.18 -23.32
N PRO A 680 21.22 3.83 -24.49
CA PRO A 680 22.64 3.53 -24.59
C PRO A 680 23.43 4.74 -24.12
N ALA A 681 24.30 4.55 -23.15
CA ALA A 681 25.38 5.49 -22.97
C ALA A 681 26.42 5.20 -24.05
N ALA A 682 26.72 6.20 -24.90
CA ALA A 682 27.76 6.07 -25.91
C ALA A 682 29.07 5.63 -25.25
N SER A 683 29.56 4.42 -25.57
CA SER A 683 30.89 3.97 -25.17
C SER A 683 31.54 3.12 -26.27
N THR A 684 32.64 3.65 -26.79
CA THR A 684 33.63 2.98 -27.63
C THR A 684 34.32 1.85 -26.83
N PRO A 685 34.67 0.70 -27.44
CA PRO A 685 35.26 -0.42 -26.70
C PRO A 685 36.77 -0.23 -26.53
N GLY A 686 37.26 -0.28 -25.28
CA GLY A 686 38.68 -0.37 -24.97
C GLY A 686 39.05 -0.13 -23.51
N GLN A 687 39.60 -1.17 -22.88
CA GLN A 687 40.36 -1.20 -21.62
C GLN A 687 39.60 -1.15 -20.29
N LEU A 688 39.64 -2.30 -19.59
CA LEU A 688 39.44 -2.45 -18.16
C LEU A 688 40.40 -1.52 -17.39
N GLY A 689 39.88 -0.42 -16.89
CA GLY A 689 40.55 0.53 -16.00
C GLY A 689 39.51 1.21 -15.12
N ALA A 690 39.87 1.48 -13.86
CA ALA A 690 39.05 2.03 -12.77
C ALA A 690 37.83 2.86 -13.21
N ALA A 691 36.66 2.55 -12.63
CA ALA A 691 35.39 3.24 -12.86
C ALA A 691 35.55 4.77 -12.81
N ALA A 692 35.62 5.39 -13.99
CA ALA A 692 35.55 6.83 -14.13
C ALA A 692 34.11 7.26 -13.87
N THR A 693 33.92 8.03 -12.79
CA THR A 693 32.72 8.79 -12.48
C THR A 693 32.17 9.50 -13.72
N ARG A 694 31.00 9.08 -14.22
CA ARG A 694 30.28 9.83 -15.27
C ARG A 694 29.85 11.17 -14.70
N SER A 695 30.46 12.25 -15.17
CA SER A 695 30.11 13.63 -14.81
C SER A 695 28.75 14.01 -15.39
N ILE A 696 27.81 14.41 -14.54
CA ILE A 696 26.54 15.01 -14.98
C ILE A 696 26.86 16.41 -15.51
N PRO A 697 26.50 16.76 -16.76
CA PRO A 697 26.82 18.06 -17.32
C PRO A 697 26.15 19.18 -16.51
N LEU A 698 26.86 20.31 -16.37
CA LEU A 698 26.33 21.51 -15.73
C LEU A 698 25.11 22.01 -16.52
N PRO A 699 23.96 22.29 -15.89
CA PRO A 699 22.80 22.80 -16.61
C PRO A 699 23.06 24.23 -17.10
N GLN A 700 22.56 24.55 -18.29
CA GLN A 700 22.47 25.92 -18.74
C GLN A 700 21.22 26.55 -18.13
N LEU A 701 21.41 27.63 -17.36
CA LEU A 701 20.36 28.33 -16.62
C LEU A 701 20.43 29.82 -16.96
N ASP A 702 19.26 30.46 -17.07
CA ASP A 702 19.17 31.84 -17.54
C ASP A 702 19.24 32.84 -16.37
N THR A 703 18.69 32.44 -15.23
CA THR A 703 18.48 33.29 -14.06
C THR A 703 19.23 32.82 -12.82
N LEU A 704 19.90 31.67 -12.90
CA LEU A 704 20.85 31.18 -11.91
C LEU A 704 22.20 30.91 -12.59
N ARG A 705 23.30 31.05 -11.85
CA ARG A 705 24.62 30.57 -12.26
C ARG A 705 25.09 29.50 -11.28
N ILE A 706 25.77 28.47 -11.80
CA ILE A 706 26.37 27.43 -10.99
C ILE A 706 27.88 27.43 -11.26
N ALA A 707 28.67 27.56 -10.20
CA ALA A 707 30.11 27.31 -10.21
C ALA A 707 30.43 26.16 -9.26
N ILE A 708 31.46 25.37 -9.59
CA ILE A 708 31.95 24.32 -8.70
C ILE A 708 33.29 24.77 -8.13
N GLU A 709 33.35 24.92 -6.81
CA GLU A 709 34.57 25.21 -6.07
C GLU A 709 34.96 23.99 -5.24
N GLY A 710 35.92 23.21 -5.76
CA GLY A 710 36.28 21.91 -5.19
C GLY A 710 35.09 20.94 -5.22
N LYS A 711 34.47 20.69 -4.06
CA LYS A 711 33.28 19.83 -3.91
C LYS A 711 32.02 20.61 -3.50
N VAL A 712 32.05 21.94 -3.63
CA VAL A 712 30.95 22.84 -3.28
C VAL A 712 30.33 23.39 -4.57
N ALA A 713 29.01 23.29 -4.71
CA ALA A 713 28.28 23.98 -5.76
C ALA A 713 27.86 25.38 -5.27
N VAL A 714 28.39 26.42 -5.89
CA VAL A 714 28.04 27.82 -5.63
C VAL A 714 26.94 28.23 -6.60
N LEU A 715 25.77 28.53 -6.07
CA LEU A 715 24.56 28.88 -6.80
C LEU A 715 24.29 30.37 -6.63
N THR A 716 24.40 31.12 -7.72
CA THR A 716 24.19 32.57 -7.73
C THR A 716 22.85 32.90 -8.38
N LEU A 717 21.93 33.52 -7.63
CA LEU A 717 20.74 34.15 -8.22
C LEU A 717 21.21 35.30 -9.10
N ASN A 718 20.86 35.28 -10.39
CA ASN A 718 21.49 36.10 -11.42
C ASN A 718 20.47 36.94 -12.19
N ARG A 719 19.75 37.81 -11.48
CA ARG A 719 18.96 38.92 -12.03
C ARG A 719 19.25 40.23 -11.26
N PRO A 720 20.51 40.67 -11.17
CA PRO A 720 20.92 41.77 -10.29
C PRO A 720 20.22 43.10 -10.63
N ASP A 721 19.93 43.34 -11.92
CA ASP A 721 19.20 44.52 -12.42
C ASP A 721 17.74 44.57 -11.93
N LYS A 722 17.20 43.44 -11.46
CA LYS A 722 15.87 43.30 -10.85
C LYS A 722 15.95 42.90 -9.38
N ALA A 723 17.08 43.16 -8.72
CA ALA A 723 17.33 42.78 -7.33
C ALA A 723 17.04 41.29 -7.03
N ASN A 724 17.30 40.42 -8.01
CA ASN A 724 17.03 38.99 -7.97
C ASN A 724 15.58 38.63 -7.63
N ALA A 725 14.61 39.45 -8.06
CA ALA A 725 13.20 39.06 -8.00
C ALA A 725 12.96 37.75 -8.77
N MET A 726 12.08 36.88 -8.29
CA MET A 726 11.82 35.55 -8.85
C MET A 726 10.72 35.63 -9.90
N ASN A 727 11.11 35.60 -11.18
CA ASN A 727 10.19 35.35 -12.29
C ASN A 727 10.03 33.83 -12.52
N LEU A 728 9.11 33.43 -13.40
CA LEU A 728 8.81 32.02 -13.64
C LEU A 728 10.05 31.20 -14.05
N GLN A 729 10.96 31.79 -14.84
CA GLN A 729 12.21 31.15 -15.23
C GLN A 729 13.10 30.86 -14.01
N MET A 730 13.17 31.76 -13.04
CA MET A 730 13.95 31.54 -11.81
C MET A 730 13.41 30.40 -10.96
N TRP A 731 12.09 30.23 -10.87
CA TRP A 731 11.50 29.06 -10.22
C TRP A 731 11.93 27.76 -10.91
N HIS A 732 11.83 27.71 -12.24
CA HIS A 732 12.29 26.55 -13.02
C HIS A 732 13.79 26.28 -12.85
N ASP A 733 14.62 27.33 -12.92
CA ASP A 733 16.08 27.23 -12.80
C ASP A 733 16.50 26.77 -11.41
N ILE A 734 15.84 27.22 -10.33
CA ILE A 734 16.07 26.73 -8.96
C ILE A 734 15.81 25.22 -8.87
N ARG A 735 14.66 24.75 -9.37
CA ARG A 735 14.32 23.32 -9.37
C ARG A 735 15.37 22.51 -10.14
N THR A 736 15.74 22.97 -11.33
CA THR A 736 16.74 22.31 -12.19
C THR A 736 18.10 22.26 -11.51
N ALA A 737 18.52 23.38 -10.89
CA ALA A 737 19.76 23.45 -10.13
C ALA A 737 19.76 22.47 -8.94
N MET A 738 18.68 22.38 -8.17
CA MET A 738 18.59 21.45 -7.03
C MET A 738 18.62 19.99 -7.45
N GLN A 739 17.93 19.63 -8.54
CA GLN A 739 17.98 18.27 -9.08
C GLN A 739 19.40 17.91 -9.56
N TRP A 740 20.09 18.84 -10.19
CA TRP A 740 21.48 18.67 -10.60
C TRP A 740 22.42 18.54 -9.39
N VAL A 741 22.28 19.43 -8.40
CA VAL A 741 23.06 19.39 -7.16
C VAL A 741 22.88 18.05 -6.48
N ASP A 742 21.65 17.57 -6.29
CA ASP A 742 21.39 16.29 -5.61
C ASP A 742 22.07 15.09 -6.31
N ARG A 743 22.03 15.07 -7.65
CA ARG A 743 22.54 13.94 -8.45
C ARG A 743 24.05 13.97 -8.72
N THR A 744 24.69 15.14 -8.70
CA THR A 744 26.10 15.28 -9.12
C THR A 744 27.08 14.83 -8.05
N THR A 745 27.67 13.64 -8.18
CA THR A 745 28.55 13.04 -7.14
C THR A 745 29.73 13.91 -6.72
N ALA A 746 30.32 14.69 -7.65
CA ALA A 746 31.40 15.63 -7.37
C ALA A 746 31.01 16.77 -6.39
N VAL A 747 29.70 17.07 -6.29
CA VAL A 747 29.15 18.05 -5.34
C VAL A 747 28.79 17.34 -4.04
N ARG A 748 29.26 17.86 -2.91
CA ARG A 748 28.94 17.37 -1.56
C ARG A 748 28.10 18.35 -0.74
N VAL A 749 28.17 19.65 -1.06
CA VAL A 749 27.48 20.76 -0.38
C VAL A 749 27.11 21.78 -1.44
N ALA A 750 25.99 22.48 -1.27
CA ALA A 750 25.67 23.65 -2.08
C ALA A 750 25.53 24.91 -1.24
N MET A 751 25.91 26.04 -1.82
CA MET A 751 25.77 27.37 -1.24
C MET A 751 24.93 28.24 -2.20
N VAL A 752 23.90 28.92 -1.69
CA VAL A 752 23.07 29.86 -2.45
C VAL A 752 23.38 31.29 -2.01
N HIS A 753 23.61 32.18 -2.98
CA HIS A 753 23.75 33.63 -2.75
C HIS A 753 23.19 34.44 -3.93
N GLY A 754 23.05 35.77 -3.78
CA GLY A 754 22.59 36.66 -4.85
C GLY A 754 23.72 37.37 -5.61
N ALA A 755 23.48 37.74 -6.86
CA ALA A 755 24.31 38.71 -7.60
C ALA A 755 23.83 40.15 -7.35
N GLY A 756 24.75 41.12 -7.40
CA GLY A 756 24.43 42.54 -7.20
C GLY A 756 24.20 42.90 -5.72
N ASP A 757 23.44 43.96 -5.46
CA ASP A 757 23.35 44.56 -4.12
C ASP A 757 22.44 43.82 -3.14
N ASN A 758 21.59 42.90 -3.62
CA ASN A 758 20.59 42.21 -2.82
C ASN A 758 20.62 40.71 -3.04
N PHE A 759 20.30 39.94 -2.00
CA PHE A 759 20.08 38.51 -2.12
C PHE A 759 18.88 38.20 -3.01
N CYS A 760 17.67 38.61 -2.63
CA CYS A 760 16.43 38.38 -3.38
C CYS A 760 15.30 39.31 -2.89
N ALA A 761 14.69 40.05 -3.81
CA ALA A 761 13.57 40.95 -3.54
C ALA A 761 12.19 40.25 -3.44
N GLY A 762 12.13 38.92 -3.59
CA GLY A 762 10.89 38.15 -3.54
C GLY A 762 10.30 37.87 -4.91
N ILE A 763 8.99 37.63 -4.99
CA ILE A 763 8.31 37.34 -6.27
C ILE A 763 8.37 38.54 -7.21
N ASP A 764 8.59 38.30 -8.50
CA ASP A 764 8.55 39.34 -9.53
C ASP A 764 7.09 39.80 -9.72
N LEU A 765 6.80 41.09 -9.47
CA LEU A 765 5.43 41.62 -9.57
C LEU A 765 4.85 41.49 -10.99
N GLN A 766 5.67 41.53 -12.04
CA GLN A 766 5.19 41.32 -13.40
C GLN A 766 4.76 39.87 -13.63
N MET A 767 5.50 38.92 -13.05
CA MET A 767 5.08 37.51 -13.01
C MET A 767 3.76 37.37 -12.26
N MET A 768 3.63 37.99 -11.09
CA MET A 768 2.40 37.90 -10.30
C MET A 768 1.17 38.38 -11.08
N MET A 769 1.30 39.48 -11.83
CA MET A 769 0.23 40.01 -12.67
C MET A 769 -0.10 39.12 -13.88
N SER A 770 0.82 38.26 -14.34
CA SER A 770 0.58 37.34 -15.46
C SER A 770 0.00 35.98 -15.04
N ILE A 771 0.00 35.66 -13.74
CA ILE A 771 -0.55 34.40 -13.21
C ILE A 771 -2.03 34.26 -13.55
N LEU A 772 -2.88 35.25 -13.20
CA LEU A 772 -4.33 35.14 -13.39
C LEU A 772 -4.74 34.90 -14.85
N PRO A 773 -4.19 35.61 -15.86
CA PRO A 773 -4.43 35.27 -17.26
C PRO A 773 -3.97 33.86 -17.64
N SER A 774 -2.84 33.39 -17.11
CA SER A 774 -2.26 32.09 -17.47
C SER A 774 -3.03 30.88 -16.93
N VAL A 775 -3.75 31.05 -15.82
CA VAL A 775 -4.54 29.97 -15.18
C VAL A 775 -6.03 30.04 -15.53
N LYS A 776 -6.43 31.06 -16.31
CA LYS A 776 -7.83 31.35 -16.64
C LYS A 776 -8.44 30.22 -17.47
N ASP A 777 -9.60 29.76 -17.02
CA ASP A 777 -10.46 28.82 -17.73
C ASP A 777 -11.85 29.45 -17.93
N ALA A 778 -12.64 28.91 -18.86
CA ALA A 778 -14.04 29.31 -19.03
C ALA A 778 -14.88 29.05 -17.76
N CYS A 779 -14.49 28.06 -16.96
CA CYS A 779 -15.07 27.77 -15.65
C CYS A 779 -14.22 28.37 -14.53
N GLU A 780 -14.88 29.14 -13.66
CA GLU A 780 -14.25 29.77 -12.51
C GLU A 780 -13.66 28.76 -11.52
N ALA A 781 -14.34 27.62 -11.31
CA ALA A 781 -13.82 26.55 -10.45
C ALA A 781 -12.51 25.96 -10.99
N ARG A 782 -12.41 25.74 -12.31
CA ARG A 782 -11.17 25.29 -12.95
C ARG A 782 -10.07 26.34 -12.91
N THR A 783 -10.42 27.63 -13.00
CA THR A 783 -9.45 28.72 -12.80
C THR A 783 -8.82 28.67 -11.41
N ARG A 784 -9.63 28.43 -10.36
CA ARG A 784 -9.15 28.27 -8.98
C ARG A 784 -8.30 27.01 -8.80
N GLU A 785 -8.69 25.91 -9.43
CA GLU A 785 -7.93 24.66 -9.40
C GLU A 785 -6.58 24.80 -10.12
N ASN A 786 -6.53 25.42 -11.29
CA ASN A 786 -5.29 25.72 -12.01
C ASN A 786 -4.36 26.62 -11.18
N LEU A 787 -4.92 27.63 -10.50
CA LEU A 787 -4.16 28.50 -9.61
C LEU A 787 -3.59 27.72 -8.41
N ARG A 788 -4.39 26.85 -7.78
CA ARG A 788 -3.94 25.98 -6.69
C ARG A 788 -2.79 25.08 -7.15
N ASN A 789 -2.91 24.47 -8.32
CA ASN A 789 -1.87 23.60 -8.87
C ASN A 789 -0.57 24.35 -9.19
N LEU A 790 -0.67 25.59 -9.69
CA LEU A 790 0.50 26.45 -9.86
C LEU A 790 1.15 26.78 -8.50
N ILE A 791 0.37 27.15 -7.47
CA ILE A 791 0.90 27.43 -6.13
C ILE A 791 1.63 26.20 -5.56
N ILE A 792 1.06 25.00 -5.70
CA ILE A 792 1.69 23.75 -5.28
C ILE A 792 2.99 23.49 -6.04
N ASP A 793 3.04 23.78 -7.35
CA ASP A 793 4.27 23.65 -8.14
C ASP A 793 5.37 24.63 -7.67
N LEU A 794 5.00 25.87 -7.33
CA LEU A 794 5.94 26.85 -6.75
C LEU A 794 6.42 26.40 -5.36
N GLN A 795 5.53 25.86 -4.51
CA GLN A 795 5.88 25.27 -3.22
C GLN A 795 6.86 24.09 -3.38
N ASP A 796 6.62 23.19 -4.33
CA ASP A 796 7.48 22.02 -4.60
C ASP A 796 8.88 22.45 -5.05
N THR A 797 8.97 23.55 -5.82
CA THR A 797 10.23 24.15 -6.26
C THR A 797 11.12 24.55 -5.09
N LEU A 798 10.63 25.34 -4.12
CA LEU A 798 11.46 25.70 -2.95
C LEU A 798 11.70 24.49 -2.04
N SER A 799 10.71 23.61 -1.90
CA SER A 799 10.85 22.37 -1.14
C SER A 799 11.92 21.43 -1.73
N SER A 800 12.35 21.63 -2.98
CA SER A 800 13.48 20.88 -3.57
C SER A 800 14.83 21.16 -2.88
N LEU A 801 15.02 22.33 -2.26
CA LEU A 801 16.22 22.64 -1.48
C LEU A 801 16.29 21.77 -0.21
N GLU A 802 15.17 21.68 0.51
CA GLU A 802 15.06 20.87 1.73
C GLU A 802 15.19 19.38 1.43
N ARG A 803 14.57 18.91 0.33
CA ARG A 803 14.64 17.50 -0.13
C ARG A 803 15.99 17.10 -0.70
N CYS A 804 16.84 18.04 -1.12
CA CYS A 804 18.17 17.73 -1.61
C CYS A 804 18.98 16.99 -0.53
N ARG A 805 19.56 15.83 -0.86
CA ARG A 805 20.28 15.00 0.12
C ARG A 805 21.57 15.65 0.62
N LYS A 806 22.03 16.71 -0.05
CA LYS A 806 23.26 17.44 0.28
C LYS A 806 22.92 18.69 1.10
N PRO A 807 23.79 19.12 2.03
CA PRO A 807 23.55 20.33 2.79
C PRO A 807 23.52 21.56 1.88
N ILE A 808 22.58 22.46 2.17
CA ILE A 808 22.34 23.72 1.48
C ILE A 808 22.58 24.87 2.47
N LEU A 809 23.54 25.74 2.15
CA LEU A 809 23.90 26.91 2.95
C LEU A 809 23.41 28.16 2.22
N ALA A 810 22.81 29.12 2.94
CA ALA A 810 22.44 30.41 2.40
C ALA A 810 23.39 31.52 2.87
N ALA A 811 23.98 32.25 1.93
CA ALA A 811 24.79 33.44 2.18
C ALA A 811 24.00 34.69 1.72
N ILE A 812 23.50 35.45 2.69
CA ILE A 812 22.46 36.46 2.49
C ILE A 812 23.00 37.87 2.75
N HIS A 813 23.04 38.72 1.72
CA HIS A 813 23.39 40.14 1.82
C HIS A 813 22.27 41.04 1.30
N GLY A 814 22.27 42.32 1.67
CA GLY A 814 21.22 43.26 1.28
C GLY A 814 19.80 42.75 1.58
N ALA A 815 18.86 42.97 0.67
CA ALA A 815 17.46 42.57 0.86
C ALA A 815 17.21 41.07 0.63
N CYS A 816 16.50 40.45 1.56
CA CYS A 816 15.93 39.10 1.49
C CYS A 816 14.44 39.21 1.87
N VAL A 817 13.56 39.32 0.88
CA VAL A 817 12.17 39.77 1.08
C VAL A 817 11.19 38.78 0.46
N GLY A 818 10.08 38.53 1.15
CA GLY A 818 8.98 37.66 0.72
C GLY A 818 9.49 36.28 0.29
N GLY A 819 9.26 35.90 -0.96
CA GLY A 819 9.82 34.70 -1.58
C GLY A 819 11.33 34.44 -1.35
N GLY A 820 12.14 35.49 -1.14
CA GLY A 820 13.54 35.34 -0.73
C GLY A 820 13.69 34.74 0.68
N VAL A 821 12.81 35.11 1.61
CA VAL A 821 12.70 34.51 2.96
C VAL A 821 12.22 33.07 2.86
N ASP A 822 11.26 32.76 2.00
CA ASP A 822 10.79 31.39 1.77
C ASP A 822 11.92 30.48 1.25
N LEU A 823 12.74 30.98 0.32
CA LEU A 823 13.90 30.27 -0.21
C LEU A 823 14.91 29.93 0.91
N VAL A 824 15.27 30.91 1.76
CA VAL A 824 16.28 30.68 2.81
C VAL A 824 15.74 29.90 4.00
N ALA A 825 14.42 29.92 4.22
CA ALA A 825 13.77 29.04 5.20
C ALA A 825 13.91 27.55 4.84
N CYS A 826 14.15 27.22 3.57
CA CYS A 826 14.44 25.86 3.10
C CYS A 826 15.92 25.46 3.24
N ALA A 827 16.82 26.40 3.53
CA ALA A 827 18.25 26.11 3.69
C ALA A 827 18.52 25.42 5.04
N ASP A 828 19.52 24.54 5.08
CA ASP A 828 19.92 23.87 6.32
C ASP A 828 20.62 24.83 7.29
N MET A 829 21.37 25.80 6.75
CA MET A 829 22.09 26.83 7.52
C MET A 829 22.01 28.18 6.81
N ARG A 830 21.86 29.26 7.59
CA ARG A 830 21.72 30.62 7.07
C ARG A 830 22.77 31.53 7.68
N TYR A 831 23.41 32.35 6.86
CA TYR A 831 24.41 33.32 7.27
C TYR A 831 24.10 34.64 6.57
N CYS A 832 24.42 35.76 7.21
CA CYS A 832 24.18 37.05 6.58
C CYS A 832 25.30 38.06 6.80
N SER A 833 25.35 39.09 5.97
CA SER A 833 26.17 40.27 6.21
C SER A 833 25.44 41.26 7.12
N ALA A 834 26.17 42.20 7.73
CA ALA A 834 25.60 43.17 8.66
C ALA A 834 24.54 44.08 8.03
N ASP A 835 24.65 44.34 6.72
CA ASP A 835 23.70 45.13 5.93
C ASP A 835 22.41 44.36 5.56
N ALA A 836 22.37 43.04 5.78
CA ALA A 836 21.23 42.21 5.37
C ALA A 836 19.93 42.61 6.09
N LYS A 837 18.81 42.57 5.35
CA LYS A 837 17.45 42.86 5.83
C LYS A 837 16.48 41.78 5.39
N PHE A 838 15.69 41.26 6.33
CA PHE A 838 14.68 40.21 6.12
C PHE A 838 13.26 40.76 6.31
N SER A 839 12.29 40.29 5.53
CA SER A 839 10.88 40.68 5.70
C SER A 839 9.95 39.65 5.06
N VAL A 840 8.97 39.15 5.83
CA VAL A 840 7.81 38.37 5.32
C VAL A 840 6.79 39.37 4.79
N LYS A 841 6.90 39.73 3.51
CA LYS A 841 6.31 40.95 2.95
C LYS A 841 4.91 40.75 2.38
N GLU A 842 4.47 39.50 2.26
CA GLU A 842 3.23 39.08 1.61
C GLU A 842 1.99 39.77 2.21
N ILE A 843 2.00 40.01 3.52
CA ILE A 843 0.88 40.68 4.21
C ILE A 843 0.61 42.09 3.68
N ASP A 844 1.66 42.84 3.31
CA ASP A 844 1.54 44.18 2.73
C ASP A 844 1.07 44.14 1.27
N LEU A 845 1.11 42.97 0.63
CA LEU A 845 0.56 42.70 -0.70
C LEU A 845 -0.87 42.14 -0.64
N GLY A 846 -1.45 42.01 0.56
CA GLY A 846 -2.77 41.41 0.76
C GLY A 846 -2.79 39.89 0.56
N MET A 847 -1.65 39.24 0.74
CA MET A 847 -1.47 37.81 0.51
C MET A 847 -0.96 37.11 1.78
N VAL A 848 -1.37 35.86 1.97
CA VAL A 848 -0.78 34.99 2.99
C VAL A 848 0.49 34.40 2.40
N ALA A 849 1.61 34.44 3.13
CA ALA A 849 2.84 33.77 2.68
C ALA A 849 2.61 32.26 2.55
N ASP A 850 2.61 31.78 1.30
CA ASP A 850 2.04 30.48 0.91
C ASP A 850 3.08 29.51 0.35
N VAL A 851 4.31 29.95 0.07
CA VAL A 851 5.39 29.09 -0.46
C VAL A 851 6.33 28.52 0.63
N GLY A 852 5.97 28.73 1.90
CA GLY A 852 6.34 27.85 3.01
C GLY A 852 7.06 28.46 4.20
N SER A 853 7.30 29.77 4.24
CA SER A 853 7.84 30.47 5.42
C SER A 853 6.99 30.26 6.66
N LEU A 854 5.65 30.27 6.55
CA LEU A 854 4.75 30.06 7.70
C LEU A 854 4.82 28.63 8.27
N GLN A 855 5.21 27.65 7.46
CA GLN A 855 5.37 26.26 7.88
C GLN A 855 6.78 25.99 8.44
N ARG A 856 7.79 26.70 7.94
CA ARG A 856 9.21 26.45 8.28
C ARG A 856 9.74 27.35 9.38
N LEU A 857 9.44 28.66 9.35
CA LEU A 857 9.97 29.61 10.32
C LEU A 857 9.65 29.27 11.78
N PRO A 858 8.46 28.72 12.15
CA PRO A 858 8.19 28.34 13.55
C PRO A 858 9.11 27.24 14.09
N ARG A 859 9.82 26.52 13.21
CA ARG A 859 10.82 25.52 13.58
C ARG A 859 12.24 26.09 13.63
N LEU A 860 12.43 27.32 13.16
CA LEU A 860 13.72 28.01 13.09
C LEU A 860 13.86 29.11 14.15
N ILE A 861 12.78 29.84 14.40
CA ILE A 861 12.69 30.92 15.39
C ILE A 861 11.43 30.74 16.25
N GLY A 862 11.32 31.47 17.36
CA GLY A 862 10.17 31.35 18.26
C GLY A 862 8.83 31.73 17.60
N ASP A 863 7.77 30.96 17.87
CA ASP A 863 6.43 31.14 17.26
C ASP A 863 5.89 32.58 17.38
N GLY A 864 6.04 33.20 18.56
CA GLY A 864 5.62 34.59 18.78
C GLY A 864 6.34 35.59 17.85
N MET A 865 7.63 35.35 17.59
CA MET A 865 8.41 36.17 16.65
C MET A 865 7.94 35.94 15.21
N VAL A 866 7.67 34.69 14.81
CA VAL A 866 7.13 34.40 13.47
C VAL A 866 5.82 35.17 13.24
N ARG A 867 4.91 35.13 14.22
CA ARG A 867 3.63 35.87 14.15
C ARG A 867 3.84 37.37 14.01
N GLU A 868 4.74 37.94 14.81
CA GLU A 868 5.07 39.36 14.70
C GLU A 868 5.58 39.72 13.30
N LEU A 869 6.54 38.95 12.76
CA LEU A 869 7.10 39.22 11.44
C LEU A 869 6.05 39.03 10.32
N ALA A 870 5.23 37.98 10.40
CA ALA A 870 4.21 37.69 9.41
C ALA A 870 3.03 38.69 9.44
N TYR A 871 2.66 39.19 10.62
CA TYR A 871 1.53 40.13 10.75
C TYR A 871 1.92 41.58 10.47
N THR A 872 3.17 41.95 10.74
CA THR A 872 3.63 43.34 10.58
C THR A 872 4.35 43.61 9.27
N GLY A 873 4.85 42.57 8.60
CA GLY A 873 5.71 42.72 7.43
C GLY A 873 7.02 43.47 7.70
N ARG A 874 7.36 43.72 8.98
CA ARG A 874 8.49 44.59 9.34
C ARG A 874 9.82 44.01 8.88
N LYS A 875 10.81 44.90 8.74
CA LYS A 875 12.18 44.49 8.46
C LYS A 875 12.88 44.03 9.73
N VAL A 876 13.67 42.98 9.59
CA VAL A 876 14.61 42.46 10.59
C VAL A 876 16.01 42.66 10.03
N ASP A 877 16.92 43.26 10.80
CA ASP A 877 18.31 43.40 10.39
C ASP A 877 19.17 42.17 10.75
N GLY A 878 20.38 42.10 10.21
CA GLY A 878 21.28 40.96 10.46
C GLY A 878 21.53 40.69 11.95
N ALA A 879 21.67 41.74 12.77
CA ALA A 879 21.92 41.60 14.20
C ALA A 879 20.71 41.00 14.92
N GLU A 880 19.51 41.50 14.64
CA GLU A 880 18.28 40.93 15.16
C GLU A 880 18.04 39.51 14.63
N ALA A 881 18.28 39.26 13.34
CA ALA A 881 18.13 37.95 12.72
C ALA A 881 18.98 36.88 13.43
N ALA A 882 20.20 37.22 13.85
CA ALA A 882 21.05 36.32 14.63
C ALA A 882 20.50 36.12 16.04
N ARG A 883 20.06 37.20 16.71
CA ARG A 883 19.50 37.14 18.07
C ARG A 883 18.25 36.27 18.16
N ILE A 884 17.40 36.26 17.14
CA ILE A 884 16.17 35.46 17.12
C ILE A 884 16.37 34.03 16.58
N GLY A 885 17.56 33.69 16.11
CA GLY A 885 17.90 32.37 15.56
C GLY A 885 17.59 32.19 14.07
N LEU A 886 17.21 33.25 13.34
CA LEU A 886 16.95 33.18 11.91
C LEU A 886 18.24 32.89 11.12
N VAL A 887 19.37 33.45 11.54
CA VAL A 887 20.69 33.19 10.96
C VAL A 887 21.68 32.68 12.02
N ASN A 888 22.61 31.83 11.59
CA ASN A 888 23.63 31.23 12.43
C ASN A 888 24.76 32.21 12.80
N ARG A 889 25.10 33.16 11.92
CA ARG A 889 26.17 34.16 12.14
C ARG A 889 26.00 35.37 11.21
N VAL A 890 26.40 36.54 11.72
CA VAL A 890 26.54 37.79 10.96
C VAL A 890 28.01 38.03 10.64
N PHE A 891 28.30 38.44 9.40
CA PHE A 891 29.61 38.86 8.92
C PHE A 891 29.62 40.36 8.62
N ASP A 892 30.79 41.00 8.73
CA ASP A 892 30.90 42.46 8.64
C ASP A 892 30.44 43.04 7.30
N ASN A 893 30.68 42.31 6.21
CA ASN A 893 30.35 42.74 4.84
C ASN A 893 30.11 41.52 3.92
N PRO A 894 29.53 41.72 2.72
CA PRO A 894 29.22 40.63 1.79
C PRO A 894 30.43 39.79 1.35
N SER A 895 31.61 40.38 1.21
CA SER A 895 32.83 39.64 0.85
C SER A 895 33.25 38.69 1.97
N ALA A 896 33.28 39.18 3.22
CA ALA A 896 33.58 38.37 4.40
C ALA A 896 32.55 37.25 4.61
N LEU A 897 31.27 37.52 4.28
CA LEU A 897 30.21 36.52 4.29
C LEU A 897 30.48 35.38 3.31
N LEU A 898 30.77 35.68 2.03
CA LEU A 898 31.01 34.64 1.03
C LEU A 898 32.22 33.78 1.38
N GLU A 899 33.33 34.40 1.77
CA GLU A 899 34.54 33.69 2.20
C GLU A 899 34.26 32.78 3.41
N GLY A 900 33.57 33.31 4.43
CA GLY A 900 33.25 32.56 5.63
C GLY A 900 32.29 31.39 5.40
N VAL A 901 31.28 31.55 4.55
CA VAL A 901 30.32 30.48 4.23
C VAL A 901 30.98 29.41 3.35
N LEU A 902 31.83 29.80 2.40
CA LEU A 902 32.64 28.85 1.61
C LEU A 902 33.56 28.03 2.51
N GLN A 903 34.20 28.65 3.50
CA GLN A 903 35.02 27.92 4.47
C GLN A 903 34.23 26.85 5.22
N ILE A 904 33.00 27.17 5.64
CA ILE A 904 32.09 26.21 6.30
C ILE A 904 31.68 25.10 5.32
N ALA A 905 31.33 25.46 4.08
CA ALA A 905 30.96 24.50 3.05
C ALA A 905 32.10 23.51 2.75
N HIS A 906 33.35 23.99 2.66
CA HIS A 906 34.53 23.14 2.51
C HIS A 906 34.76 22.24 3.71
N ALA A 907 34.56 22.75 4.93
CA ALA A 907 34.66 21.94 6.14
C ALA A 907 33.66 20.78 6.13
N ILE A 908 32.41 21.04 5.72
CA ILE A 908 31.38 20.00 5.56
C ILE A 908 31.75 19.03 4.43
N ALA A 909 32.18 19.53 3.27
CA ALA A 909 32.54 18.71 2.11
C ALA A 909 33.75 17.79 2.37
N SER A 910 34.59 18.12 3.35
CA SER A 910 35.70 17.28 3.80
C SER A 910 35.27 16.02 4.59
N LYS A 911 34.01 15.95 5.03
CA LYS A 911 33.48 14.81 5.80
C LYS A 911 32.95 13.70 4.91
N SER A 912 32.61 12.56 5.51
CA SER A 912 31.96 11.44 4.81
C SER A 912 30.65 11.90 4.18
N PRO A 913 30.49 11.81 2.84
CA PRO A 913 29.25 12.22 2.19
C PRO A 913 28.06 11.37 2.64
N LEU A 914 28.27 10.09 2.95
CA LEU A 914 27.21 9.22 3.48
C LEU A 914 26.77 9.63 4.88
N ALA A 915 27.72 9.96 5.76
CA ALA A 915 27.39 10.41 7.12
C ALA A 915 26.65 11.76 7.10
N ILE A 916 27.06 12.69 6.25
CA ILE A 916 26.40 13.99 6.09
C ILE A 916 24.98 13.82 5.55
N ARG A 917 24.80 13.04 4.47
CA ARG A 917 23.46 12.75 3.90
C ARG A 917 22.54 12.11 4.94
N GLY A 918 23.04 11.10 5.66
CA GLY A 918 22.30 10.45 6.74
C GLY A 918 21.93 11.42 7.85
N THR A 919 22.87 12.26 8.30
CA THR A 919 22.61 13.26 9.34
C THR A 919 21.49 14.22 8.94
N LYS A 920 21.53 14.74 7.70
CA LYS A 920 20.46 15.61 7.17
C LYS A 920 19.11 14.88 7.12
N ASP A 921 19.07 13.66 6.58
CA ASP A 921 17.84 12.86 6.51
C ASP A 921 17.21 12.64 7.90
N MET A 922 18.04 12.32 8.91
CA MET A 922 17.56 12.08 10.26
C MET A 922 17.06 13.36 10.95
N LEU A 923 17.72 14.50 10.75
CA LEU A 923 17.27 15.79 11.29
C LEU A 923 15.94 16.23 10.67
N ASN A 924 15.80 16.07 9.35
CA ASN A 924 14.55 16.37 8.65
C ASN A 924 13.42 15.43 9.08
N TYR A 925 13.71 14.13 9.21
CA TYR A 925 12.73 13.16 9.67
C TYR A 925 12.28 13.45 11.11
N ALA A 926 13.21 13.73 12.03
CA ALA A 926 12.91 13.99 13.43
C ALA A 926 12.06 15.26 13.66
N ARG A 927 12.07 16.23 12.73
CA ARG A 927 11.24 17.43 12.80
C ARG A 927 9.74 17.11 12.89
N ASP A 928 9.33 16.08 12.17
CA ASP A 928 7.93 15.74 11.90
C ASP A 928 7.51 14.37 12.51
N HIS A 929 8.40 13.73 13.28
CA HIS A 929 8.20 12.40 13.87
C HIS A 929 8.60 12.36 15.36
N SER A 930 8.23 11.29 16.06
CA SER A 930 8.62 11.11 17.46
C SER A 930 10.12 10.80 17.60
N VAL A 931 10.67 11.02 18.79
CA VAL A 931 12.05 10.62 19.11
C VAL A 931 12.27 9.12 18.89
N ALA A 932 11.28 8.28 19.21
CA ALA A 932 11.38 6.84 19.02
C ALA A 932 11.47 6.47 17.53
N ASP A 933 10.63 7.07 16.67
CA ASP A 933 10.67 6.85 15.22
C ASP A 933 12.01 7.33 14.63
N GLY A 934 12.51 8.48 15.10
CA GLY A 934 13.81 9.01 14.72
C GLY A 934 14.96 8.07 15.09
N LEU A 935 14.96 7.52 16.31
CA LEU A 935 16.00 6.59 16.78
C LEU A 935 16.01 5.27 16.01
N ASP A 936 14.83 4.69 15.72
CA ASP A 936 14.72 3.46 14.92
C ASP A 936 15.24 3.69 13.48
N ARG A 937 14.90 4.82 12.88
CA ARG A 937 15.38 5.21 11.56
C ARG A 937 16.90 5.41 11.54
N VAL A 938 17.46 6.07 12.56
CA VAL A 938 18.92 6.23 12.74
C VAL A 938 19.60 4.87 12.87
N ALA A 939 19.01 3.95 13.64
CA ALA A 939 19.55 2.60 13.82
C ALA A 939 19.60 1.84 12.48
N THR A 940 18.54 1.95 11.68
CA THR A 940 18.48 1.37 10.33
C THR A 940 19.55 1.94 9.40
N TRP A 941 19.74 3.27 9.38
CA TRP A 941 20.78 3.91 8.57
C TRP A 941 22.20 3.48 8.99
N ASN A 942 22.46 3.51 10.30
CA ASN A 942 23.78 3.15 10.84
C ASN A 942 24.09 1.67 10.66
N ALA A 943 23.10 0.77 10.72
CA ALA A 943 23.31 -0.65 10.43
C ALA A 943 23.87 -0.88 9.02
N ALA A 944 23.50 -0.05 8.04
CA ALA A 944 24.08 -0.06 6.71
C ALA A 944 25.41 0.72 6.62
N MET A 945 25.48 1.91 7.22
CA MET A 945 26.63 2.81 7.08
C MET A 945 27.88 2.35 7.84
N LEU A 946 27.73 1.75 9.03
CA LEU A 946 28.86 1.29 9.85
C LEU A 946 29.68 0.18 9.17
N MET A 947 29.12 -0.47 8.15
CA MET A 947 29.81 -1.48 7.33
C MET A 947 30.50 -0.87 6.09
N SER A 948 30.44 0.46 5.89
CA SER A 948 31.02 1.13 4.72
C SER A 948 32.53 1.39 4.85
N GLU A 949 33.20 1.58 3.71
CA GLU A 949 34.63 1.94 3.65
C GLU A 949 34.93 3.30 4.30
N ASP A 950 33.94 4.21 4.36
CA ASP A 950 34.10 5.55 4.94
C ASP A 950 34.49 5.51 6.41
N LEU A 951 33.89 4.59 7.19
CA LEU A 951 34.24 4.43 8.61
C LEU A 951 35.69 3.96 8.76
N GLN A 952 36.11 2.99 7.95
CA GLN A 952 37.49 2.49 7.95
C GLN A 952 38.49 3.56 7.50
N ALA A 953 38.12 4.40 6.52
CA ALA A 953 38.94 5.51 6.06
C ALA A 953 39.11 6.57 7.16
N ALA A 954 38.03 6.90 7.88
CA ALA A 954 38.07 7.83 9.00
C ALA A 954 38.94 7.31 10.17
N ILE A 955 38.77 6.04 10.56
CA ILE A 955 39.56 5.42 11.64
C ILE A 955 41.05 5.41 11.28
N ARG A 956 41.41 4.97 10.07
CA ARG A 956 42.81 4.94 9.61
C ARG A 956 43.45 6.33 9.63
N ALA A 957 42.76 7.33 9.09
CA ALA A 957 43.25 8.70 9.07
C ALA A 957 43.45 9.28 10.49
N GLY A 958 42.55 8.96 11.42
CA GLY A 958 42.69 9.33 12.83
C GLY A 958 43.92 8.70 13.50
N MET A 959 44.19 7.43 13.24
CA MET A 959 45.37 6.73 13.76
C MET A 959 46.68 7.27 13.17
N THR A 960 46.70 7.68 11.90
CA THR A 960 47.88 8.22 11.21
C THR A 960 48.03 9.74 11.31
N ARG A 961 47.09 10.43 11.98
CA ARG A 961 47.00 11.91 12.04
C ARG A 961 46.98 12.57 10.67
N GLN A 962 46.36 11.92 9.69
CA GLN A 962 46.16 12.44 8.34
C GLN A 962 44.69 12.84 8.12
N ALA A 963 44.41 13.62 7.06
CA ALA A 963 43.04 13.93 6.68
C ALA A 963 42.40 12.74 5.94
N PRO A 964 41.18 12.30 6.31
CA PRO A 964 40.52 11.20 5.63
C PRO A 964 40.09 11.60 4.21
N THR A 965 40.25 10.69 3.25
CA THR A 965 39.71 10.83 1.89
C THR A 965 38.55 9.85 1.73
N PHE A 966 37.37 10.38 1.41
CA PHE A 966 36.15 9.60 1.20
C PHE A 966 35.85 9.49 -0.30
N ARG A 967 35.31 8.35 -0.74
CA ARG A 967 34.83 8.18 -2.12
C ARG A 967 33.55 9.01 -2.33
N ASP A 968 33.33 9.47 -3.56
CA ASP A 968 32.18 10.32 -3.94
C ASP A 968 30.90 9.53 -4.24
#